data_AF-A0A2M7WKP3-F1
#
_entry.id   AF-A0A2M7WKP3-F1
#
_cell.length_a   1.000
_cell.length_b   1.000
_cell.length_c   1.000
_cell.angle_alpha   90.00
_cell.angle_beta   90.00
_cell.angle_gamma   90.00
#
_symmetry.space_group_name_H-M   'P 1'
#
loop_
_entity.id
_entity.type
_entity.pdbx_description
1 polymer ?
#
loop_
_entity_poly.entity_id
_entity_poly.type
_entity_poly.pdbx_seq_one_letter_code
_entity_poly.pdbx_strand_id
1 'polypeptide(L)'
;MPAGSINGIVSSLDTASIIEAILQYESRNADLINARKAEVTNTMTSWNSVSAYLLGFKSKASVLSKSSSWETKSITNSDDEILTAAASSDAAPGTYYIAVNALAQQHQLASQGFSASSSSIGTGTVVIASGSNASRTLTIDADNNTLEGLRDAINEADAGVNASIINDGSSANPYRLILSATNTGLENAISYTSDLSGGTAPDFDTSSFDTPETLDWNANATSTVSLGSTASYAGSQNKTYTFTVQGSGSKTVGTDSIDIGWSDGTNTGTITVAAADTEVALTGTGSDGLTLSLAAGTLYGGDTFQVQTFSPEIQKAADAQIAIGREAPIIVTSSSNTISDVIEGVTLDLLKISVSGPNTLTIDIDKNGITSKIQEFLDEYNNLIDYLGNLTSYNTETKRAGILIGDSGIINMESTVRRLMTNPVEGLPSNLNRLMSLGIVVGRDGHLDLDSSTLSEKLDDDLQGVINLFKSIGQSSDDKVEFISMTDNTVMSASGYAVNITQAATQGIYKGTSITDPAVENLNIDSTNYKFKIRLNGTLSEDIELTRKSYTSGTELAEEIEAQINADADLSANDVTVSWVDQGANGYFEVQSTKYGSNSKVEMLSSSDNSAAVNLGFVSGTITNGLDVAGTINGESASGTGQFLTGDEDNENTAGLTLKVTLTEDVLSETGNEATITLTRGVASLVSYELNRFTDSNHGSIVSRVNGFQRQIELYDNQLKDLNARLEKRRAQLYQQFNAMEQTLGQLRTQESYFSAQVAQLDNMKIS
;
A
#
# COMPACT_ATOMS: atom_id res chain seq x y z
N MET A 1 -59.94 -20.81 8.08
CA MET A 1 -60.50 -22.15 8.32
C MET A 1 -61.60 -22.05 9.37
N PRO A 2 -62.85 -22.45 9.09
CA PRO A 2 -63.76 -22.90 10.12
C PRO A 2 -63.65 -24.42 10.28
N ALA A 3 -63.53 -24.86 11.53
CA ALA A 3 -63.61 -26.24 11.97
C ALA A 3 -64.99 -26.85 11.68
N GLY A 4 -65.01 -28.11 11.25
CA GLY A 4 -66.23 -28.88 11.02
C GLY A 4 -66.00 -30.05 10.08
N SER A 5 -65.09 -30.96 10.42
CA SER A 5 -64.96 -32.25 9.74
C SER A 5 -66.23 -33.09 10.00
N ILE A 6 -67.16 -33.09 9.06
CA ILE A 6 -68.21 -34.11 9.03
C ILE A 6 -67.75 -35.15 8.02
N ASN A 7 -66.98 -36.12 8.51
CA ASN A 7 -66.54 -37.25 7.73
C ASN A 7 -67.74 -38.20 7.55
N GLY A 8 -68.44 -38.10 6.42
CA GLY A 8 -69.44 -39.07 5.94
C GLY A 8 -70.38 -39.69 6.98
N ILE A 9 -70.82 -38.94 8.00
CA ILE A 9 -71.52 -39.52 9.17
C ILE A 9 -72.85 -40.16 8.72
N VAL A 10 -73.48 -39.63 7.66
CA VAL A 10 -74.70 -40.19 7.10
C VAL A 10 -74.38 -41.10 5.92
N SER A 11 -73.59 -40.67 4.93
CA SER A 11 -73.39 -41.47 3.70
C SER A 11 -72.41 -42.65 3.81
N SER A 12 -71.58 -42.71 4.86
CA SER A 12 -70.38 -43.58 4.96
C SER A 12 -69.29 -43.33 3.89
N LEU A 13 -69.37 -42.24 3.12
CA LEU A 13 -68.37 -41.87 2.12
C LEU A 13 -67.28 -40.98 2.72
N ASP A 14 -66.02 -41.27 2.40
CA ASP A 14 -64.90 -40.38 2.72
C ASP A 14 -64.88 -39.19 1.72
N THR A 15 -65.70 -38.19 2.03
CA THR A 15 -65.86 -37.01 1.19
C THR A 15 -64.58 -36.17 1.10
N ALA A 16 -63.70 -36.23 2.10
CA ALA A 16 -62.43 -35.50 2.08
C ALA A 16 -61.46 -36.07 1.04
N SER A 17 -61.30 -37.40 0.96
CA SER A 17 -60.44 -38.01 -0.07
C SER A 17 -60.99 -37.85 -1.48
N ILE A 18 -62.32 -37.85 -1.66
CA ILE A 18 -62.95 -37.59 -2.97
C ILE A 18 -62.70 -36.15 -3.43
N ILE A 19 -62.88 -35.17 -2.54
CA ILE A 19 -62.61 -33.76 -2.86
C ILE A 19 -61.13 -33.58 -3.23
N GLU A 20 -60.22 -34.20 -2.48
CA GLU A 20 -58.79 -34.10 -2.77
C GLU A 20 -58.40 -34.77 -4.09
N ALA A 21 -58.97 -35.93 -4.42
CA ALA A 21 -58.74 -36.60 -5.70
C ALA A 21 -59.25 -35.76 -6.90
N ILE A 22 -60.39 -35.08 -6.75
CA ILE A 22 -60.90 -34.16 -7.77
C ILE A 22 -59.96 -32.97 -7.94
N LEU A 23 -59.54 -32.35 -6.84
CA LEU A 23 -58.62 -31.20 -6.86
C LEU A 23 -57.24 -31.57 -7.42
N GLN A 24 -56.73 -32.77 -7.15
CA GLN A 24 -55.47 -33.26 -7.69
C GLN A 24 -55.50 -33.41 -9.21
N TYR A 25 -56.62 -33.85 -9.78
CA TYR A 25 -56.78 -33.86 -11.24
C TYR A 25 -56.86 -32.44 -11.81
N GLU A 26 -57.57 -31.55 -11.13
CA GLU A 26 -57.73 -30.15 -11.53
C GLU A 26 -56.41 -29.33 -11.35
N SER A 27 -55.50 -29.74 -10.46
CA SER A 27 -54.19 -29.09 -10.23
C SER A 27 -53.11 -29.42 -11.27
N ARG A 28 -53.32 -30.41 -12.15
CA ARG A 28 -52.33 -30.81 -13.19
C ARG A 28 -51.85 -29.66 -14.07
N ASN A 29 -52.73 -28.68 -14.33
CA ASN A 29 -52.36 -27.50 -15.10
C ASN A 29 -51.38 -26.61 -14.33
N ALA A 30 -51.52 -26.52 -13.01
CA ALA A 30 -50.58 -25.81 -12.14
C ALA A 30 -49.22 -26.50 -12.16
N ASP A 31 -49.21 -27.83 -12.07
CA ASP A 31 -47.97 -28.62 -12.14
C ASP A 31 -47.23 -28.43 -13.46
N LEU A 32 -47.95 -28.38 -14.59
CA LEU A 32 -47.36 -28.10 -15.89
C LEU A 32 -46.76 -26.70 -15.98
N ILE A 33 -47.46 -25.67 -15.47
CA ILE A 33 -46.95 -24.29 -15.46
C ILE A 33 -45.74 -24.19 -14.53
N ASN A 34 -45.79 -24.82 -13.35
CA ASN A 34 -44.65 -24.92 -12.43
C ASN A 34 -43.44 -25.58 -13.09
N ALA A 35 -43.64 -26.68 -13.83
CA ALA A 35 -42.56 -27.36 -14.55
C ALA A 35 -41.93 -26.45 -15.63
N ARG A 36 -42.77 -25.75 -16.42
CA ARG A 36 -42.28 -24.77 -17.41
C ARG A 36 -41.57 -23.58 -16.76
N LYS A 37 -42.09 -23.09 -15.64
CA LYS A 37 -41.43 -22.03 -14.86
C LYS A 37 -40.05 -22.49 -14.43
N ALA A 38 -39.92 -23.70 -13.87
CA ALA A 38 -38.64 -24.26 -13.46
C ALA A 38 -37.65 -24.38 -14.64
N GLU A 39 -38.11 -24.78 -15.83
CA GLU A 39 -37.27 -24.85 -17.03
C GLU A 39 -36.75 -23.47 -17.45
N VAL A 40 -37.62 -22.45 -17.47
CA VAL A 40 -37.22 -21.06 -17.77
C VAL A 40 -36.30 -20.49 -16.70
N THR A 41 -36.55 -20.76 -15.42
CA THR A 41 -35.67 -20.35 -14.30
C THR A 41 -34.27 -20.97 -14.43
N ASN A 42 -34.18 -22.26 -14.77
CA ASN A 42 -32.89 -22.93 -14.97
C ASN A 42 -32.15 -22.34 -16.18
N THR A 43 -32.88 -22.07 -17.27
CA THR A 43 -32.33 -21.43 -18.48
C THR A 43 -31.80 -20.03 -18.16
N MET A 44 -32.56 -19.21 -17.45
CA MET A 44 -32.14 -17.88 -16.99
C MET A 44 -30.89 -17.95 -16.11
N THR A 45 -30.83 -18.93 -15.20
CA THR A 45 -29.65 -19.15 -14.35
C THR A 45 -28.42 -19.47 -15.19
N SER A 46 -28.53 -20.32 -16.22
CA SER A 46 -27.43 -20.60 -17.14
C SER A 46 -26.97 -19.36 -17.91
N TRP A 47 -27.89 -18.50 -18.36
CA TRP A 47 -27.52 -17.23 -19.01
C TRP A 47 -26.82 -16.25 -18.06
N ASN A 48 -27.24 -16.18 -16.79
CA ASN A 48 -26.54 -15.39 -15.78
C ASN A 48 -25.11 -15.91 -15.55
N SER A 49 -24.93 -17.23 -15.49
CA SER A 49 -23.60 -17.83 -15.40
C SER A 49 -22.75 -17.53 -16.64
N VAL A 50 -23.30 -17.61 -17.86
CA VAL A 50 -22.59 -17.18 -19.08
C VAL A 50 -22.13 -15.73 -18.95
N SER A 51 -23.01 -14.84 -18.48
CA SER A 51 -22.66 -13.44 -18.22
C SER A 51 -21.49 -13.32 -17.25
N ALA A 52 -21.47 -14.13 -16.18
CA ALA A 52 -20.39 -14.12 -15.21
C ALA A 52 -19.04 -14.56 -15.81
N TYR A 53 -19.01 -15.64 -16.60
CA TYR A 53 -17.79 -16.08 -17.30
C TYR A 53 -17.28 -15.03 -18.30
N LEU A 54 -18.18 -14.38 -19.05
CA LEU A 54 -17.79 -13.31 -19.97
C LEU A 54 -17.23 -12.09 -19.22
N LEU A 55 -17.82 -11.73 -18.08
CA LEU A 55 -17.30 -10.63 -17.25
C LEU A 55 -15.93 -10.97 -16.65
N GLY A 56 -15.71 -12.23 -16.24
CA GLY A 56 -14.40 -12.73 -15.80
C GLY A 56 -13.34 -12.59 -16.89
N PHE A 57 -13.64 -13.08 -18.10
CA PHE A 57 -12.74 -12.97 -19.24
C PHE A 57 -12.51 -11.51 -19.68
N LYS A 58 -13.58 -10.69 -19.73
CA LYS A 58 -13.51 -9.25 -19.99
C LYS A 58 -12.58 -8.54 -18.99
N SER A 59 -12.65 -8.92 -17.71
CA SER A 59 -11.78 -8.34 -16.66
C SER A 59 -10.30 -8.58 -16.95
N LYS A 60 -9.91 -9.83 -17.28
CA LYS A 60 -8.52 -10.15 -17.65
C LYS A 60 -8.07 -9.43 -18.93
N ALA A 61 -8.96 -9.33 -19.92
CA ALA A 61 -8.72 -8.54 -21.13
C ALA A 61 -8.48 -7.05 -20.79
N SER A 62 -9.30 -6.47 -19.90
CA SER A 62 -9.15 -5.08 -19.48
C SER A 62 -7.87 -4.81 -18.69
N VAL A 63 -7.31 -5.81 -17.99
CA VAL A 63 -6.00 -5.69 -17.35
C VAL A 63 -4.91 -5.59 -18.42
N LEU A 64 -4.88 -6.50 -19.39
CA LEU A 64 -3.87 -6.51 -20.45
C LEU A 64 -3.97 -5.32 -21.42
N SER A 65 -5.14 -4.67 -21.53
CA SER A 65 -5.31 -3.49 -22.38
C SER A 65 -4.71 -2.20 -21.79
N LYS A 66 -4.30 -2.18 -20.51
CA LYS A 66 -3.74 -1.00 -19.81
C LYS A 66 -2.22 -0.94 -19.90
N SER A 67 -1.64 0.26 -20.04
CA SER A 67 -0.17 0.47 -20.11
C SER A 67 0.55 -0.01 -18.85
N SER A 68 0.03 0.34 -17.68
CA SER A 68 0.62 0.00 -16.38
C SER A 68 0.82 -1.51 -16.16
N SER A 69 0.06 -2.36 -16.85
CA SER A 69 0.20 -3.82 -16.75
C SER A 69 1.50 -4.35 -17.33
N TRP A 70 2.20 -3.56 -18.17
CA TRP A 70 3.41 -3.94 -18.89
C TRP A 70 4.67 -3.23 -18.37
N GLU A 71 4.49 -2.26 -17.47
CA GLU A 71 5.57 -1.42 -16.92
C GLU A 71 6.05 -1.90 -15.54
N THR A 72 5.49 -3.00 -15.03
CA THR A 72 5.92 -3.61 -13.77
C THR A 72 7.38 -4.03 -13.84
N LYS A 73 8.14 -3.70 -12.79
CA LYS A 73 9.56 -4.04 -12.68
C LYS A 73 9.76 -5.29 -11.84
N SER A 74 10.79 -6.04 -12.17
CA SER A 74 11.32 -7.12 -11.36
C SER A 74 12.69 -6.73 -10.83
N ILE A 75 13.01 -7.25 -9.65
CA ILE A 75 14.34 -7.15 -9.06
C ILE A 75 14.88 -8.56 -8.90
N THR A 76 16.10 -8.78 -9.36
CA THR A 76 16.89 -9.97 -9.06
C THR A 76 18.11 -9.53 -8.26
N ASN A 77 18.31 -10.16 -7.12
CA ASN A 77 19.41 -9.86 -6.22
C ASN A 77 20.28 -11.11 -6.03
N SER A 78 21.59 -10.94 -5.91
CA SER A 78 22.49 -12.10 -5.82
C SER A 78 22.55 -12.73 -4.42
N ASP A 79 22.16 -12.00 -3.38
CA ASP A 79 22.10 -12.47 -1.98
C ASP A 79 21.05 -11.71 -1.15
N ASP A 80 19.84 -12.28 -1.03
CA ASP A 80 18.73 -11.69 -0.27
C ASP A 80 18.95 -11.73 1.25
N GLU A 81 19.99 -12.39 1.77
CA GLU A 81 20.32 -12.32 3.19
C GLU A 81 21.09 -11.05 3.56
N ILE A 82 21.72 -10.40 2.58
CA ILE A 82 22.49 -9.16 2.77
C ILE A 82 21.59 -7.94 2.66
N LEU A 83 20.79 -7.88 1.60
CA LEU A 83 19.84 -6.81 1.34
C LEU A 83 18.68 -7.35 0.53
N THR A 84 17.50 -6.74 0.66
CA THR A 84 16.42 -6.91 -0.31
C THR A 84 16.11 -5.56 -0.97
N ALA A 85 15.35 -5.57 -2.05
CA ALA A 85 14.95 -4.33 -2.70
C ALA A 85 13.59 -4.45 -3.36
N ALA A 86 12.91 -3.31 -3.47
CA ALA A 86 11.66 -3.13 -4.21
C ALA A 86 11.83 -2.02 -5.26
N ALA A 87 11.23 -2.21 -6.43
CA ALA A 87 11.22 -1.24 -7.52
C ALA A 87 9.79 -0.78 -7.80
N SER A 88 9.62 0.53 -7.94
CA SER A 88 8.41 1.16 -8.48
C SER A 88 8.39 1.07 -10.02
N SER A 89 7.31 1.54 -10.65
CA SER A 89 7.21 1.66 -12.12
C SER A 89 8.27 2.58 -12.73
N ASP A 90 8.75 3.53 -11.94
CA ASP A 90 9.63 4.61 -12.42
C ASP A 90 11.10 4.15 -12.44
N ALA A 91 11.42 3.02 -11.80
CA ALA A 91 12.76 2.48 -11.79
C ALA A 91 13.22 2.09 -13.20
N ALA A 92 14.35 2.67 -13.62
CA ALA A 92 14.99 2.33 -14.88
C ALA A 92 15.65 0.94 -14.81
N PRO A 93 15.51 0.08 -15.84
CA PRO A 93 16.24 -1.17 -15.92
C PRO A 93 17.76 -0.94 -15.85
N GLY A 94 18.47 -1.78 -15.10
CA GLY A 94 19.90 -1.64 -14.89
C GLY A 94 20.47 -2.61 -13.87
N THR A 95 21.79 -2.77 -13.89
CA THR A 95 22.52 -3.61 -12.92
C THR A 95 23.38 -2.74 -12.03
N TYR A 96 23.23 -2.91 -10.72
CA TYR A 96 23.93 -2.19 -9.67
C TYR A 96 24.73 -3.18 -8.83
N TYR A 97 25.88 -2.74 -8.34
CA TYR A 97 26.74 -3.52 -7.43
C TYR A 97 26.77 -2.82 -6.09
N ILE A 98 26.15 -3.40 -5.07
CA ILE A 98 25.91 -2.76 -3.78
C ILE A 98 26.60 -3.58 -2.69
N ALA A 99 27.56 -2.98 -2.00
CA ALA A 99 28.12 -3.54 -0.76
C ALA A 99 27.55 -2.80 0.44
N VAL A 100 27.11 -3.54 1.46
CA VAL A 100 26.69 -3.01 2.75
C VAL A 100 27.90 -3.02 3.67
N ASN A 101 28.42 -1.85 4.01
CA ASN A 101 29.62 -1.70 4.83
C ASN A 101 29.29 -1.62 6.33
N ALA A 102 28.17 -0.97 6.65
CA ALA A 102 27.68 -0.82 8.02
C ALA A 102 26.14 -0.75 8.02
N LEU A 103 25.54 -1.19 9.12
CA LEU A 103 24.11 -1.03 9.36
C LEU A 103 23.87 0.16 10.29
N ALA A 104 22.74 0.82 10.10
CA ALA A 104 22.28 1.84 11.02
C ALA A 104 21.92 1.20 12.37
N GLN A 105 22.33 1.86 13.44
CA GLN A 105 22.15 1.44 14.82
C GLN A 105 21.46 2.52 15.64
N GLN A 106 20.55 2.11 16.52
CA GLN A 106 19.86 2.99 17.46
C GLN A 106 20.76 3.34 18.65
N HIS A 107 20.62 4.55 19.20
CA HIS A 107 21.30 4.93 20.44
C HIS A 107 20.63 4.27 21.64
N GLN A 108 21.39 3.65 22.54
CA GLN A 108 20.90 3.15 23.81
C GLN A 108 21.79 3.58 24.97
N LEU A 109 21.15 4.13 26.00
CA LEU A 109 21.78 4.59 27.24
C LEU A 109 21.15 3.87 28.43
N ALA A 110 21.94 3.65 29.48
CA ALA A 110 21.50 3.10 30.75
C ALA A 110 21.84 4.07 31.89
N SER A 111 20.97 4.15 32.89
CA SER A 111 21.25 4.91 34.11
C SER A 111 22.13 4.11 35.06
N GLN A 112 22.68 4.79 36.07
CA GLN A 112 23.14 4.13 37.29
C GLN A 112 22.03 3.27 37.93
N GLY A 113 22.43 2.35 38.81
CA GLY A 113 21.53 1.44 39.49
C GLY A 113 20.72 2.10 40.61
N PHE A 114 19.53 1.57 40.86
CA PHE A 114 18.60 1.94 41.92
C PHE A 114 18.18 0.70 42.71
N SER A 115 17.95 0.87 44.02
CA SER A 115 17.52 -0.22 44.90
C SER A 115 16.14 -0.80 44.57
N ALA A 116 15.25 0.00 43.98
CA ALA A 116 13.90 -0.39 43.57
C ALA A 116 13.45 0.42 42.35
N SER A 117 12.52 -0.12 41.57
CA SER A 117 11.86 0.61 40.48
C SER A 117 10.99 1.78 40.99
N SER A 118 10.58 1.74 42.26
CA SER A 118 9.86 2.82 42.95
C SER A 118 10.79 3.80 43.68
N SER A 119 12.11 3.69 43.53
CA SER A 119 13.06 4.63 44.14
C SER A 119 12.79 6.07 43.71
N SER A 120 12.83 7.00 44.66
CA SER A 120 12.60 8.42 44.40
C SER A 120 13.77 9.04 43.63
N ILE A 121 13.44 9.71 42.53
CA ILE A 121 14.41 10.43 41.68
C ILE A 121 14.44 11.94 41.97
N GLY A 122 13.59 12.41 42.88
CA GLY A 122 13.42 13.83 43.17
C GLY A 122 12.39 14.51 42.26
N THR A 123 12.20 15.81 42.45
CA THR A 123 11.25 16.64 41.71
C THR A 123 11.97 17.77 40.98
N GLY A 124 11.43 18.22 39.85
CA GLY A 124 12.02 19.24 38.99
C GLY A 124 11.68 19.01 37.53
N THR A 125 12.65 19.23 36.64
CA THR A 125 12.44 19.04 35.20
C THR A 125 13.47 18.12 34.57
N VAL A 126 13.02 17.32 33.61
CA VAL A 126 13.87 16.52 32.72
C VAL A 126 13.65 17.00 31.29
N VAL A 127 14.71 17.22 30.53
CA VAL A 127 14.62 17.52 29.10
C VAL A 127 15.18 16.35 28.31
N ILE A 128 14.39 15.85 27.36
CA ILE A 128 14.74 14.70 26.53
C ILE A 128 14.45 14.95 25.06
N ALA A 129 15.33 14.47 24.19
CA ALA A 129 15.17 14.52 22.73
C ALA A 129 15.95 13.39 22.06
N SER A 130 15.58 13.05 20.83
CA SER A 130 16.37 12.21 19.92
C SER A 130 16.11 12.68 18.49
N GLY A 131 17.17 12.87 17.70
CA GLY A 131 17.00 13.28 16.30
C GLY A 131 16.62 14.74 16.13
N SER A 132 15.89 15.01 15.04
CA SER A 132 15.24 16.29 14.75
C SER A 132 13.94 16.51 15.53
N ASN A 133 13.54 15.58 16.42
CA ASN A 133 12.36 15.75 17.25
C ASN A 133 12.52 16.94 18.20
N ALA A 134 11.45 17.72 18.35
CA ALA A 134 11.43 18.84 19.29
C ALA A 134 11.72 18.36 20.72
N SER A 135 12.68 19.01 21.39
CA SER A 135 13.01 18.67 22.79
C SER A 135 11.78 18.78 23.69
N ARG A 136 11.55 17.75 24.51
CA ARG A 136 10.43 17.68 25.44
C ARG A 136 10.91 17.95 26.85
N THR A 137 10.26 18.90 27.52
CA THR A 137 10.48 19.18 28.94
C THR A 137 9.40 18.46 29.75
N LEU A 138 9.82 17.50 30.57
CA LEU A 138 8.98 16.71 31.46
C LEU A 138 9.01 17.33 32.86
N THR A 139 7.84 17.53 33.46
CA THR A 139 7.73 17.96 34.86
C THR A 139 7.62 16.74 35.74
N ILE A 140 8.52 16.65 36.72
CA ILE A 140 8.56 15.58 37.71
C ILE A 140 8.15 16.15 39.06
N ASP A 141 7.04 15.67 39.61
CA ASP A 141 6.44 16.14 40.86
C ASP A 141 6.10 14.97 41.80
N ALA A 142 5.33 15.24 42.85
CA ALA A 142 5.01 14.23 43.86
C ALA A 142 4.22 13.01 43.33
N ASP A 143 3.57 13.12 42.17
CA ASP A 143 2.76 12.06 41.59
C ASP A 143 3.58 11.10 40.71
N ASN A 144 4.75 11.53 40.20
CA ASN A 144 5.58 10.76 39.26
C ASN A 144 7.10 10.77 39.56
N ASN A 145 7.54 11.20 40.75
CA ASN A 145 8.95 11.29 41.16
C ASN A 145 9.65 9.94 41.46
N THR A 146 9.29 8.88 40.76
CA THR A 146 9.94 7.57 40.87
C THR A 146 10.58 7.17 39.54
N LEU A 147 11.45 6.15 39.55
CA LEU A 147 12.03 5.61 38.31
C LEU A 147 10.94 5.11 37.34
N GLU A 148 9.91 4.45 37.86
CA GLU A 148 8.71 4.06 37.10
C GLU A 148 7.94 5.28 36.55
N GLY A 149 7.74 6.31 37.38
CA GLY A 149 7.04 7.53 36.97
C GLY A 149 7.78 8.27 35.84
N LEU A 150 9.11 8.35 35.90
CA LEU A 150 9.90 8.93 34.83
C LEU A 150 9.88 8.09 33.54
N ARG A 151 9.95 6.76 33.64
CA ARG A 151 9.79 5.87 32.49
C ARG A 151 8.47 6.16 31.77
N ASP A 152 7.37 6.21 32.53
CA ASP A 152 6.03 6.42 31.98
C ASP A 152 5.91 7.84 31.39
N ALA A 153 6.47 8.85 32.06
CA ALA A 153 6.51 10.22 31.55
C ALA A 153 7.31 10.35 30.23
N ILE A 154 8.44 9.66 30.09
CA ILE A 154 9.23 9.65 28.84
C ILE A 154 8.43 8.99 27.70
N ASN A 155 7.83 7.82 27.97
CA ASN A 155 7.08 7.08 26.96
C ASN A 155 5.81 7.81 26.48
N GLU A 156 5.19 8.62 27.35
CA GLU A 156 4.03 9.45 26.99
C GLU A 156 4.41 10.74 26.25
N ALA A 157 5.67 11.19 26.37
CA ALA A 157 6.11 12.49 25.85
C ALA A 157 6.32 12.55 24.34
N ASP A 158 6.37 11.40 23.66
CA ASP A 158 6.65 11.27 22.22
C ASP A 158 7.90 12.08 21.80
N ALA A 159 9.00 11.88 22.53
CA ALA A 159 10.27 12.57 22.33
C ALA A 159 11.22 11.86 21.36
N GLY A 160 10.74 10.83 20.66
CA GLY A 160 11.57 9.92 19.87
C GLY A 160 12.41 8.95 20.69
N VAL A 161 12.12 8.77 21.98
CA VAL A 161 12.84 7.90 22.92
C VAL A 161 11.88 6.98 23.67
N ASN A 162 12.20 5.69 23.72
CA ASN A 162 11.52 4.70 24.56
C ASN A 162 12.32 4.47 25.85
N ALA A 163 11.63 4.49 26.98
CA ALA A 163 12.18 4.18 28.29
C ALA A 163 11.69 2.82 28.80
N SER A 164 12.60 2.04 29.40
CA SER A 164 12.29 0.78 30.08
C SER A 164 13.13 0.61 31.34
N ILE A 165 12.75 -0.29 32.25
CA ILE A 165 13.53 -0.59 33.46
C ILE A 165 14.01 -2.03 33.39
N ILE A 166 15.32 -2.23 33.54
CA ILE A 166 15.95 -3.55 33.63
C ILE A 166 16.37 -3.80 35.08
N ASN A 167 16.20 -5.04 35.54
CA ASN A 167 16.84 -5.54 36.75
C ASN A 167 18.10 -6.32 36.35
N ASP A 168 19.28 -5.80 36.69
CA ASP A 168 20.58 -6.38 36.33
C ASP A 168 21.06 -7.48 37.30
N GLY A 169 20.34 -7.68 38.41
CA GLY A 169 20.64 -8.67 39.43
C GLY A 169 21.70 -8.27 40.45
N SER A 170 22.20 -7.03 40.43
CA SER A 170 23.14 -6.53 41.45
C SER A 170 22.51 -6.50 42.85
N SER A 171 23.32 -6.71 43.88
CA SER A 171 22.83 -6.94 45.25
C SER A 171 22.36 -5.68 45.98
N ALA A 172 22.87 -4.50 45.60
CA ALA A 172 22.50 -3.23 46.22
C ALA A 172 21.52 -2.40 45.38
N ASN A 173 21.75 -2.30 44.08
CA ASN A 173 21.06 -1.35 43.20
C ASN A 173 20.65 -1.98 41.85
N PRO A 174 19.78 -3.01 41.86
CA PRO A 174 19.52 -3.83 40.67
C PRO A 174 18.79 -3.13 39.52
N TYR A 175 18.06 -2.04 39.78
CA TYR A 175 17.16 -1.46 38.78
C TYR A 175 17.82 -0.31 38.01
N ARG A 176 17.81 -0.36 36.68
CA ARG A 176 18.32 0.70 35.80
C ARG A 176 17.28 1.16 34.81
N LEU A 177 17.21 2.46 34.57
CA LEU A 177 16.42 3.03 33.48
C LEU A 177 17.23 2.94 32.19
N ILE A 178 16.63 2.38 31.15
CA ILE A 178 17.20 2.26 29.81
C ILE A 178 16.44 3.19 28.89
N LEU A 179 17.18 4.05 28.18
CA LEU A 179 16.66 4.90 27.13
C LEU A 179 17.10 4.34 25.78
N SER A 180 16.18 4.17 24.85
CA SER A 180 16.45 3.73 23.48
C SER A 180 15.85 4.73 22.49
N ALA A 181 16.65 5.22 21.55
CA ALA A 181 16.14 5.99 20.43
C ALA A 181 15.15 5.12 19.64
N THR A 182 14.07 5.73 19.17
CA THR A 182 13.05 5.05 18.34
C THR A 182 13.56 4.75 16.94
N ASN A 183 14.46 5.59 16.43
CA ASN A 183 15.06 5.48 15.10
C ASN A 183 16.57 5.18 15.23
N THR A 184 17.12 4.56 14.19
CA THR A 184 18.56 4.33 14.04
C THR A 184 19.26 5.58 13.49
N GLY A 185 20.60 5.58 13.47
CA GLY A 185 21.37 6.65 12.83
C GLY A 185 21.98 7.65 13.81
N LEU A 186 23.10 8.25 13.42
CA LEU A 186 23.88 9.21 14.20
C LEU A 186 23.06 10.44 14.59
N GLU A 187 22.20 10.91 13.70
CA GLU A 187 21.32 12.06 13.99
C GLU A 187 20.36 11.77 15.15
N ASN A 188 19.93 10.51 15.31
CA ASN A 188 18.95 10.08 16.30
C ASN A 188 19.55 9.79 17.69
N ALA A 189 20.74 10.34 17.97
CA ALA A 189 21.34 10.26 19.29
C ALA A 189 20.46 10.92 20.35
N ILE A 190 20.16 10.16 21.42
CA ILE A 190 19.48 10.65 22.62
C ILE A 190 20.27 11.79 23.29
N SER A 191 19.57 12.87 23.63
CA SER A 191 20.00 13.89 24.56
C SER A 191 19.12 13.85 25.81
N TYR A 192 19.74 13.82 26.98
CA TYR A 192 19.06 13.83 28.27
C TYR A 192 19.73 14.84 29.19
N THR A 193 18.94 15.71 29.81
CA THR A 193 19.40 16.57 30.90
C THR A 193 18.36 16.57 32.02
N SER A 194 18.82 16.68 33.27
CA SER A 194 17.93 16.71 34.43
C SER A 194 18.32 17.83 35.40
N ASP A 195 17.32 18.50 35.94
CA ASP A 195 17.41 19.46 37.03
C ASP A 195 16.46 18.99 38.15
N LEU A 196 16.74 17.79 38.66
CA LEU A 196 15.96 17.15 39.72
C LEU A 196 16.61 17.37 41.09
N SER A 197 15.78 17.58 42.11
CA SER A 197 16.23 17.81 43.48
C SER A 197 15.44 16.98 44.49
N GLY A 198 16.06 16.64 45.62
CA GLY A 198 15.40 15.89 46.70
C GLY A 198 15.34 14.37 46.52
N GLY A 199 16.08 13.81 45.56
CA GLY A 199 16.23 12.37 45.33
C GLY A 199 17.50 12.05 44.54
N THR A 200 17.61 10.84 44.00
CA THR A 200 18.74 10.41 43.16
C THR A 200 18.37 10.53 41.69
N ALA A 201 18.83 11.59 41.01
CA ALA A 201 18.54 11.80 39.60
C ALA A 201 19.20 10.72 38.72
N PRO A 202 18.52 10.12 37.73
CA PRO A 202 19.15 9.22 36.75
C PRO A 202 20.27 9.93 35.98
N ASP A 203 21.42 9.28 35.91
CA ASP A 203 22.66 9.73 35.28
C ASP A 203 23.01 8.79 34.13
N PHE A 204 23.16 9.36 32.93
CA PHE A 204 23.46 8.66 31.68
C PHE A 204 24.82 9.05 31.09
N ASP A 205 25.62 9.84 31.82
CA ASP A 205 26.88 10.40 31.34
C ASP A 205 28.09 9.84 32.10
N THR A 206 27.91 9.50 33.39
CA THR A 206 29.03 9.12 34.26
C THR A 206 29.30 7.62 34.28
N SER A 207 30.48 7.24 33.78
CA SER A 207 31.05 5.91 34.01
C SER A 207 31.48 5.73 35.47
N SER A 208 31.18 4.58 36.08
CA SER A 208 31.46 4.32 37.49
C SER A 208 31.86 2.87 37.78
N PHE A 209 32.31 2.62 39.01
CA PHE A 209 32.36 1.28 39.58
C PHE A 209 31.15 1.08 40.49
N ASP A 210 30.62 -0.14 40.54
CA ASP A 210 29.63 -0.53 41.53
C ASP A 210 30.30 -0.87 42.87
N THR A 211 29.50 -0.96 43.92
CA THR A 211 29.94 -1.39 45.24
C THR A 211 30.57 -2.79 45.17
N PRO A 212 31.69 -3.01 45.89
CA PRO A 212 32.30 -4.32 45.93
C PRO A 212 31.35 -5.36 46.53
N GLU A 213 31.22 -6.50 45.86
CA GLU A 213 30.35 -7.60 46.25
C GLU A 213 31.18 -8.80 46.71
N THR A 214 30.91 -9.29 47.92
CA THR A 214 31.54 -10.51 48.44
C THR A 214 30.99 -11.73 47.72
N LEU A 215 31.86 -12.56 47.15
CA LEU A 215 31.46 -13.78 46.43
C LEU A 215 31.53 -15.01 47.34
N ASP A 216 32.72 -15.31 47.84
CA ASP A 216 32.94 -16.44 48.74
C ASP A 216 33.98 -16.06 49.78
N TRP A 217 33.54 -15.85 51.01
CA TRP A 217 34.38 -15.47 52.15
C TRP A 217 34.29 -16.53 53.23
N ASN A 218 35.40 -16.76 53.92
CA ASN A 218 35.39 -17.57 55.13
C ASN A 218 34.40 -16.99 56.15
N ALA A 219 33.64 -17.86 56.82
CA ALA A 219 32.65 -17.45 57.82
C ALA A 219 33.23 -16.63 59.00
N ASN A 220 34.56 -16.67 59.21
CA ASN A 220 35.24 -15.91 60.24
C ASN A 220 35.94 -14.63 59.73
N ALA A 221 35.81 -14.30 58.44
CA ALA A 221 36.34 -13.04 57.89
C ALA A 221 35.61 -11.84 58.52
N THR A 222 36.35 -10.78 58.86
CA THR A 222 35.83 -9.59 59.55
C THR A 222 36.23 -8.27 58.92
N SER A 223 37.12 -8.28 57.92
CA SER A 223 37.42 -7.08 57.12
C SER A 223 36.23 -6.71 56.23
N THR A 224 36.22 -5.52 55.64
CA THR A 224 35.27 -5.13 54.59
C THR A 224 36.04 -4.48 53.45
N VAL A 225 35.53 -4.60 52.23
CA VAL A 225 36.10 -3.95 51.04
C VAL A 225 35.22 -2.79 50.61
N SER A 226 35.84 -1.69 50.22
CA SER A 226 35.20 -0.49 49.70
C SER A 226 35.99 0.04 48.49
N LEU A 227 35.34 0.82 47.64
CA LEU A 227 36.05 1.61 46.64
C LEU A 227 36.81 2.75 47.33
N GLY A 228 38.01 3.03 46.84
CA GLY A 228 38.73 4.24 47.22
C GLY A 228 37.99 5.49 46.77
N SER A 229 38.16 6.58 47.50
CA SER A 229 37.63 7.90 47.15
C SER A 229 38.18 8.47 45.85
N THR A 230 39.33 7.95 45.36
CA THR A 230 39.90 8.30 44.06
C THR A 230 39.52 7.34 42.93
N ALA A 231 38.64 6.36 43.17
CA ALA A 231 38.20 5.41 42.14
C ALA A 231 37.41 6.15 41.06
N SER A 232 37.85 6.04 39.81
CA SER A 232 37.16 6.61 38.65
C SER A 232 37.25 5.63 37.49
N TYR A 233 36.12 5.22 36.92
CA TYR A 233 36.16 4.27 35.80
C TYR A 233 36.47 5.01 34.50
N ALA A 234 37.64 4.71 33.91
CA ALA A 234 38.10 5.34 32.67
C ALA A 234 37.81 4.50 31.41
N GLY A 235 37.23 3.31 31.57
CA GLY A 235 36.88 2.43 30.45
C GLY A 235 35.50 2.74 29.86
N SER A 236 35.24 2.16 28.69
CA SER A 236 34.01 2.37 27.90
C SER A 236 33.13 1.12 27.79
N GLN A 237 33.39 0.10 28.61
CA GLN A 237 32.74 -1.21 28.54
C GLN A 237 32.27 -1.64 29.94
N ASN A 238 31.19 -2.40 30.04
CA ASN A 238 30.84 -3.04 31.31
C ASN A 238 31.70 -4.29 31.51
N LYS A 239 32.37 -4.39 32.66
CA LYS A 239 33.33 -5.45 33.03
C LYS A 239 33.09 -5.90 34.46
N THR A 240 33.56 -7.09 34.80
CA THR A 240 33.59 -7.61 36.17
C THR A 240 35.03 -7.90 36.58
N TYR A 241 35.52 -7.20 37.60
CA TYR A 241 36.79 -7.49 38.25
C TYR A 241 36.56 -8.49 39.37
N THR A 242 37.16 -9.67 39.28
CA THR A 242 37.17 -10.66 40.36
C THR A 242 38.50 -10.61 41.10
N PHE A 243 38.44 -10.54 42.42
CA PHE A 243 39.57 -10.47 43.33
C PHE A 243 39.67 -11.76 44.17
N THR A 244 40.89 -12.20 44.46
CA THR A 244 41.16 -13.39 45.27
C THR A 244 42.32 -13.16 46.21
N VAL A 245 42.09 -13.31 47.51
CA VAL A 245 43.13 -13.23 48.55
C VAL A 245 44.11 -14.39 48.37
N GLN A 246 45.37 -14.08 48.12
CA GLN A 246 46.40 -15.07 47.80
C GLN A 246 47.00 -15.70 49.07
N GLY A 247 47.58 -16.90 48.93
CA GLY A 247 48.23 -17.63 50.00
C GLY A 247 47.27 -18.51 50.84
N SER A 248 47.68 -18.90 52.04
CA SER A 248 46.90 -19.77 52.94
C SER A 248 46.78 -19.20 54.35
N GLY A 249 45.75 -19.62 55.09
CA GLY A 249 45.54 -19.24 56.48
C GLY A 249 44.88 -17.86 56.66
N SER A 250 44.81 -17.43 57.92
CA SER A 250 44.26 -16.14 58.37
C SER A 250 45.28 -15.02 58.16
N LYS A 251 44.84 -13.87 57.64
CA LYS A 251 45.62 -12.66 57.40
C LYS A 251 44.89 -11.43 57.96
N THR A 252 45.59 -10.56 58.66
CA THR A 252 45.01 -9.38 59.33
C THR A 252 45.33 -8.12 58.55
N VAL A 253 44.31 -7.50 57.97
CA VAL A 253 44.42 -6.22 57.26
C VAL A 253 44.85 -5.13 58.23
N GLY A 254 45.96 -4.45 57.93
CA GLY A 254 46.55 -3.40 58.77
C GLY A 254 47.80 -3.83 59.56
N THR A 255 48.05 -5.13 59.70
CA THR A 255 49.31 -5.65 60.28
C THR A 255 50.09 -6.55 59.33
N ASP A 256 49.38 -7.35 58.52
CA ASP A 256 49.99 -8.23 57.53
C ASP A 256 50.05 -7.54 56.15
N SER A 257 51.04 -7.94 55.34
CA SER A 257 51.08 -7.60 53.91
C SER A 257 50.31 -8.66 53.12
N ILE A 258 49.21 -8.26 52.49
CA ILE A 258 48.26 -9.17 51.84
C ILE A 258 48.27 -8.97 50.34
N ASP A 259 48.68 -10.00 49.60
CA ASP A 259 48.55 -10.00 48.14
C ASP A 259 47.13 -10.42 47.73
N ILE A 260 46.52 -9.62 46.87
CA ILE A 260 45.20 -9.86 46.28
C ILE A 260 45.39 -9.95 44.76
N GLY A 261 45.14 -11.13 44.21
CA GLY A 261 45.10 -11.33 42.76
C GLY A 261 43.79 -10.79 42.19
N TRP A 262 43.81 -10.24 40.99
CA TRP A 262 42.62 -9.74 40.29
C TRP A 262 42.59 -10.17 38.83
N SER A 263 41.37 -10.26 38.26
CA SER A 263 41.11 -10.56 36.85
C SER A 263 39.88 -9.81 36.35
N ASP A 264 39.94 -9.21 35.15
CA ASP A 264 38.75 -8.67 34.45
C ASP A 264 38.15 -9.65 33.43
N GLY A 265 38.63 -10.90 33.45
CA GLY A 265 38.31 -11.95 32.47
C GLY A 265 39.29 -12.05 31.30
N THR A 266 39.98 -10.95 30.96
CA THR A 266 40.99 -10.89 29.89
C THR A 266 42.40 -10.62 30.44
N ASN A 267 42.49 -9.62 31.33
CA ASN A 267 43.69 -9.15 32.00
C ASN A 267 43.71 -9.65 33.44
N THR A 268 44.91 -9.86 33.98
CA THR A 268 45.11 -10.25 35.39
C THR A 268 46.26 -9.48 36.02
N GLY A 269 46.25 -9.38 37.34
CA GLY A 269 47.33 -8.77 38.10
C GLY A 269 47.26 -9.08 39.59
N THR A 270 48.15 -8.46 40.36
CA THR A 270 48.18 -8.59 41.83
C THR A 270 48.39 -7.21 42.44
N ILE A 271 47.65 -6.89 43.49
CA ILE A 271 47.88 -5.73 44.35
C ILE A 271 48.32 -6.20 45.74
N THR A 272 49.10 -5.39 46.43
CA THR A 272 49.54 -5.67 47.81
C THR A 272 48.94 -4.65 48.75
N VAL A 273 48.15 -5.12 49.72
CA VAL A 273 47.52 -4.31 50.78
C VAL A 273 48.40 -4.40 52.04
N ALA A 274 49.06 -3.28 52.39
CA ALA A 274 50.01 -3.24 53.51
C ALA A 274 49.47 -2.50 54.76
N ALA A 275 48.38 -1.75 54.62
CA ALA A 275 47.74 -1.00 55.69
C ALA A 275 46.21 -1.06 55.53
N ALA A 276 45.50 -0.95 56.64
CA ALA A 276 44.04 -0.80 56.63
C ALA A 276 43.65 0.63 56.22
N ASP A 277 42.43 0.78 55.71
CA ASP A 277 41.80 2.06 55.38
C ASP A 277 42.65 2.94 54.43
N THR A 278 43.48 2.31 53.61
CA THR A 278 44.39 2.97 52.66
C THR A 278 44.03 2.54 51.25
N GLU A 279 43.95 3.50 50.33
CA GLU A 279 43.62 3.22 48.93
C GLU A 279 44.79 2.55 48.20
N VAL A 280 44.47 1.45 47.51
CA VAL A 280 45.39 0.69 46.68
C VAL A 280 44.86 0.69 45.25
N ALA A 281 45.59 1.33 44.35
CA ALA A 281 45.28 1.35 42.93
C ALA A 281 45.69 0.03 42.26
N LEU A 282 44.87 -0.45 41.32
CA LEU A 282 45.31 -1.46 40.37
C LEU A 282 46.36 -0.85 39.43
N THR A 283 47.38 -1.64 39.08
CA THR A 283 48.44 -1.23 38.16
C THR A 283 48.53 -2.21 36.99
N GLY A 284 48.80 -1.71 35.79
CA GLY A 284 48.92 -2.52 34.57
C GLY A 284 47.74 -2.37 33.61
N THR A 285 47.78 -3.10 32.50
CA THR A 285 46.72 -3.07 31.47
C THR A 285 45.40 -3.56 32.06
N GLY A 286 44.32 -2.80 31.85
CA GLY A 286 43.00 -3.11 32.37
C GLY A 286 42.76 -2.66 33.81
N SER A 287 43.63 -1.86 34.42
CA SER A 287 43.36 -1.30 35.76
C SER A 287 42.21 -0.29 35.78
N ASP A 288 41.95 0.37 34.65
CA ASP A 288 40.84 1.29 34.35
C ASP A 288 40.47 2.30 35.45
N GLY A 289 41.45 2.69 36.27
CA GLY A 289 41.29 3.65 37.36
C GLY A 289 40.66 3.08 38.65
N LEU A 290 40.59 1.75 38.81
CA LEU A 290 40.06 1.11 40.00
C LEU A 290 41.03 1.26 41.18
N THR A 291 40.52 1.78 42.30
CA THR A 291 41.21 1.87 43.59
C THR A 291 40.35 1.22 44.67
N LEU A 292 40.94 0.39 45.53
CA LEU A 292 40.24 -0.31 46.61
C LEU A 292 40.78 0.12 47.98
N SER A 293 39.93 0.05 49.00
CA SER A 293 40.32 0.21 50.40
C SER A 293 39.71 -0.92 51.23
N LEU A 294 40.52 -1.55 52.08
CA LEU A 294 40.08 -2.62 52.97
C LEU A 294 40.16 -2.17 54.43
N ALA A 295 39.07 -2.35 55.16
CA ALA A 295 39.00 -2.00 56.58
C ALA A 295 39.81 -2.98 57.45
N ALA A 296 40.24 -2.51 58.62
CA ALA A 296 40.95 -3.36 59.59
C ALA A 296 40.09 -4.58 59.97
N GLY A 297 40.68 -5.77 59.90
CA GLY A 297 39.97 -7.04 60.14
C GLY A 297 40.72 -8.24 59.59
N THR A 298 40.08 -9.40 59.59
CA THR A 298 40.67 -10.66 59.13
C THR A 298 40.13 -11.08 57.77
N LEU A 299 41.01 -11.57 56.90
CA LEU A 299 40.72 -12.26 55.64
C LEU A 299 41.42 -13.62 55.63
N TYR A 300 41.00 -14.52 54.74
CA TYR A 300 41.58 -15.85 54.57
C TYR A 300 42.04 -16.06 53.13
N GLY A 301 43.11 -16.83 52.97
CA GLY A 301 43.55 -17.28 51.64
C GLY A 301 42.43 -18.03 50.93
N GLY A 302 42.07 -17.56 49.72
CA GLY A 302 40.94 -18.06 48.94
C GLY A 302 39.67 -17.21 49.03
N ASP A 303 39.57 -16.22 49.93
CA ASP A 303 38.43 -15.30 49.96
C ASP A 303 38.34 -14.52 48.64
N THR A 304 37.13 -14.38 48.11
CA THR A 304 36.86 -13.74 46.82
C THR A 304 35.78 -12.67 46.90
N PHE A 305 35.96 -11.60 46.13
CA PHE A 305 34.97 -10.54 45.94
C PHE A 305 35.06 -10.02 44.50
N GLN A 306 34.07 -9.26 44.06
CA GLN A 306 34.06 -8.64 42.75
C GLN A 306 33.70 -7.16 42.79
N VAL A 307 34.10 -6.45 41.73
CA VAL A 307 33.68 -5.07 41.46
C VAL A 307 33.25 -5.02 40.00
N GLN A 308 32.03 -4.59 39.75
CA GLN A 308 31.53 -4.38 38.40
C GLN A 308 31.80 -2.94 37.95
N THR A 309 32.07 -2.74 36.67
CA THR A 309 32.08 -1.41 36.06
C THR A 309 30.77 -1.13 35.36
N PHE A 310 30.43 0.15 35.31
CA PHE A 310 29.27 0.65 34.62
C PHE A 310 29.67 1.78 33.67
N SER A 311 29.29 1.62 32.41
CA SER A 311 29.40 2.55 31.29
C SER A 311 27.98 2.79 30.78
N PRO A 312 27.48 4.03 30.83
CA PRO A 312 26.09 4.34 30.44
C PRO A 312 25.75 4.05 28.98
N GLU A 313 26.69 4.19 28.03
CA GLU A 313 26.44 3.91 26.61
C GLU A 313 26.40 2.39 26.36
N ILE A 314 25.20 1.85 26.12
CA ILE A 314 24.97 0.42 25.85
C ILE A 314 25.12 0.11 24.36
N GLN A 315 24.66 1.02 23.51
CA GLN A 315 24.78 0.92 22.06
C GLN A 315 24.92 2.32 21.48
N LYS A 316 26.00 2.55 20.74
CA LYS A 316 26.22 3.84 20.05
C LYS A 316 25.30 3.96 18.84
N ALA A 317 24.79 5.17 18.59
CA ALA A 317 24.16 5.47 17.31
C ALA A 317 25.17 5.39 16.16
N ALA A 318 24.77 4.81 15.04
CA ALA A 318 25.58 4.74 13.82
C ALA A 318 24.67 4.80 12.60
N ASP A 319 25.15 5.41 11.51
CA ASP A 319 24.48 5.41 10.22
C ASP A 319 24.78 4.11 9.46
N ALA A 320 23.82 3.68 8.64
CA ALA A 320 24.07 2.70 7.60
C ALA A 320 25.03 3.30 6.58
N GLN A 321 25.87 2.43 6.01
CA GLN A 321 26.76 2.81 4.93
C GLN A 321 26.72 1.75 3.84
N ILE A 322 26.45 2.18 2.62
CA ILE A 322 26.55 1.34 1.42
C ILE A 322 27.56 1.92 0.43
N ALA A 323 28.10 1.04 -0.41
CA ALA A 323 29.00 1.37 -1.49
C ALA A 323 28.40 0.87 -2.81
N ILE A 324 28.13 1.78 -3.75
CA ILE A 324 27.52 1.48 -5.05
C ILE A 324 28.59 1.56 -6.15
N GLY A 325 28.93 0.43 -6.76
CA GLY A 325 29.96 0.29 -7.80
C GLY A 325 31.03 -0.76 -7.46
N ARG A 326 31.98 -0.98 -8.38
CA ARG A 326 33.07 -1.97 -8.20
C ARG A 326 34.45 -1.35 -8.01
N GLU A 327 34.87 -0.44 -8.88
CA GLU A 327 36.25 0.09 -8.89
C GLU A 327 36.39 1.37 -8.06
N ALA A 328 35.47 2.32 -8.26
CA ALA A 328 35.39 3.58 -7.52
C ALA A 328 33.94 3.75 -7.03
N PRO A 329 33.54 3.05 -5.95
CA PRO A 329 32.16 3.05 -5.53
C PRO A 329 31.76 4.40 -4.94
N ILE A 330 30.50 4.78 -5.15
CA ILE A 330 29.86 5.91 -4.48
C ILE A 330 29.48 5.44 -3.08
N ILE A 331 29.95 6.15 -2.05
CA ILE A 331 29.58 5.86 -0.66
C ILE A 331 28.34 6.67 -0.31
N VAL A 332 27.32 5.97 0.16
CA VAL A 332 26.06 6.57 0.61
C VAL A 332 25.88 6.22 2.08
N THR A 333 25.52 7.23 2.87
CA THR A 333 25.22 7.10 4.29
C THR A 333 23.74 7.40 4.53
N SER A 334 23.13 6.67 5.47
CA SER A 334 21.71 6.83 5.81
C SER A 334 21.51 6.60 7.29
N SER A 335 20.63 7.35 7.93
CA SER A 335 20.22 7.08 9.31
C SER A 335 19.34 5.83 9.45
N SER A 336 18.83 5.29 8.34
CA SER A 336 17.98 4.09 8.31
C SER A 336 18.61 2.93 7.53
N ASN A 337 18.27 1.70 7.94
CA ASN A 337 18.55 0.49 7.17
C ASN A 337 17.59 0.31 5.98
N THR A 338 16.51 1.09 5.91
CA THR A 338 15.67 1.19 4.71
C THR A 338 16.04 2.47 3.98
N ILE A 339 16.59 2.35 2.78
CA ILE A 339 17.11 3.47 1.99
C ILE A 339 16.28 3.57 0.71
N SER A 340 15.47 4.62 0.60
CA SER A 340 14.75 4.97 -0.64
C SER A 340 15.53 5.98 -1.48
N ASP A 341 15.25 6.00 -2.78
CA ASP A 341 15.66 7.03 -3.74
C ASP A 341 17.17 7.24 -3.92
N VAL A 342 18.00 6.34 -3.38
CA VAL A 342 19.43 6.27 -3.73
C VAL A 342 19.63 5.84 -5.18
N ILE A 343 18.73 4.99 -5.67
CA ILE A 343 18.50 4.73 -7.09
C ILE A 343 17.03 5.13 -7.30
N GLU A 344 16.77 5.97 -8.30
CA GLU A 344 15.43 6.50 -8.55
C GLU A 344 14.39 5.38 -8.67
N GLY A 345 13.33 5.48 -7.87
CA GLY A 345 12.24 4.50 -7.85
C GLY A 345 12.58 3.17 -7.17
N VAL A 346 13.71 3.06 -6.45
CA VAL A 346 14.15 1.85 -5.74
C VAL A 346 14.22 2.10 -4.24
N THR A 347 13.72 1.14 -3.47
CA THR A 347 13.91 1.06 -2.02
C THR A 347 14.76 -0.15 -1.69
N LEU A 348 15.84 0.05 -0.94
CA LEU A 348 16.73 -0.99 -0.43
C LEU A 348 16.43 -1.23 1.05
N ASP A 349 16.42 -2.49 1.47
CA ASP A 349 16.36 -2.87 2.88
C ASP A 349 17.62 -3.66 3.24
N LEU A 350 18.42 -3.10 4.15
CA LEU A 350 19.74 -3.61 4.53
C LEU A 350 19.63 -4.55 5.72
N LEU A 351 20.03 -5.80 5.53
CA LEU A 351 19.85 -6.87 6.51
C LEU A 351 21.16 -7.27 7.18
N LYS A 352 22.27 -7.34 6.42
CA LYS A 352 23.59 -7.73 6.91
C LYS A 352 24.71 -6.99 6.20
N ILE A 353 25.87 -6.91 6.86
CA ILE A 353 27.11 -6.40 6.27
C ILE A 353 27.62 -7.40 5.22
N SER A 354 28.07 -6.88 4.07
CA SER A 354 28.65 -7.67 2.99
C SER A 354 30.06 -8.15 3.36
N VAL A 355 30.31 -9.45 3.22
CA VAL A 355 31.60 -10.08 3.57
C VAL A 355 32.40 -10.58 2.37
N SER A 356 31.76 -10.75 1.21
CA SER A 356 32.32 -11.42 0.02
C SER A 356 32.36 -10.55 -1.24
N GLY A 357 32.35 -9.22 -1.07
CA GLY A 357 32.25 -8.24 -2.18
C GLY A 357 30.82 -7.71 -2.36
N PRO A 358 30.57 -6.90 -3.41
CA PRO A 358 29.26 -6.27 -3.60
C PRO A 358 28.22 -7.28 -4.11
N ASN A 359 27.01 -7.16 -3.58
CA ASN A 359 25.81 -7.83 -4.06
C ASN A 359 25.41 -7.25 -5.43
N THR A 360 25.03 -8.11 -6.37
CA THR A 360 24.53 -7.69 -7.69
C THR A 360 23.02 -7.57 -7.67
N LEU A 361 22.52 -6.35 -7.82
CA LEU A 361 21.11 -6.03 -7.93
C LEU A 361 20.78 -5.70 -9.39
N THR A 362 19.84 -6.43 -9.99
CA THR A 362 19.40 -6.20 -11.38
C THR A 362 17.93 -5.84 -11.39
N ILE A 363 17.61 -4.70 -12.00
CA ILE A 363 16.27 -4.21 -12.26
C ILE A 363 15.97 -4.48 -13.73
N ASP A 364 14.86 -5.16 -14.00
CA ASP A 364 14.39 -5.40 -15.37
C ASP A 364 12.85 -5.28 -15.41
N ILE A 365 12.28 -5.32 -16.60
CA ILE A 365 10.83 -5.46 -16.78
C ILE A 365 10.42 -6.86 -16.31
N ASP A 366 9.32 -6.95 -15.56
CA ASP A 366 8.80 -8.21 -15.04
C ASP A 366 8.13 -9.08 -16.12
N LYS A 367 8.96 -9.69 -16.98
CA LYS A 367 8.53 -10.57 -18.07
C LYS A 367 7.80 -11.82 -17.55
N ASN A 368 8.16 -12.29 -16.35
CA ASN A 368 7.47 -13.40 -15.69
C ASN A 368 6.06 -12.99 -15.29
N GLY A 369 5.90 -11.82 -14.65
CA GLY A 369 4.60 -11.27 -14.32
C GLY A 369 3.74 -10.99 -15.56
N ILE A 370 4.33 -10.52 -16.66
CA ILE A 370 3.64 -10.37 -17.95
C ILE A 370 3.16 -11.75 -18.47
N THR A 371 4.03 -12.76 -18.44
CA THR A 371 3.68 -14.13 -18.85
C THR A 371 2.53 -14.70 -18.02
N SER A 372 2.55 -14.51 -16.70
CA SER A 372 1.45 -14.92 -15.82
C SER A 372 0.14 -14.21 -16.15
N LYS A 373 0.15 -12.89 -16.39
CA LYS A 373 -1.05 -12.15 -16.79
C LYS A 373 -1.64 -12.63 -18.12
N ILE A 374 -0.78 -12.96 -19.09
CA ILE A 374 -1.21 -13.55 -20.37
C ILE A 374 -1.82 -14.94 -20.13
N GLN A 375 -1.19 -15.80 -19.32
CA GLN A 375 -1.73 -17.11 -18.98
C GLN A 375 -3.12 -17.01 -18.32
N GLU A 376 -3.30 -16.13 -17.34
CA GLU A 376 -4.60 -15.93 -16.69
C GLU A 376 -5.70 -15.48 -17.66
N PHE A 377 -5.34 -14.69 -18.67
CA PHE A 377 -6.26 -14.29 -19.73
C PHE A 377 -6.65 -15.47 -20.62
N LEU A 378 -5.72 -16.38 -20.95
CA LEU A 378 -6.01 -17.60 -21.71
C LEU A 378 -6.84 -18.60 -20.90
N ASP A 379 -6.56 -18.73 -19.60
CA ASP A 379 -7.30 -19.61 -18.69
C ASP A 379 -8.77 -19.18 -18.58
N GLU A 380 -9.06 -17.89 -18.43
CA GLU A 380 -10.45 -17.40 -18.42
C GLU A 380 -11.17 -17.58 -19.76
N TYR A 381 -10.46 -17.47 -20.88
CA TYR A 381 -11.00 -17.86 -22.18
C TYR A 381 -11.35 -19.35 -22.21
N ASN A 382 -10.44 -20.23 -21.77
CA ASN A 382 -10.65 -21.69 -21.78
C ASN A 382 -11.82 -22.08 -20.88
N ASN A 383 -11.91 -21.50 -19.68
CA ASN A 383 -13.04 -21.67 -18.76
C ASN A 383 -14.38 -21.27 -19.39
N LEU A 384 -14.42 -20.15 -20.10
CA LEU A 384 -15.60 -19.72 -20.85
C LEU A 384 -15.96 -20.74 -21.94
N ILE A 385 -15.00 -21.17 -22.75
CA ILE A 385 -15.22 -22.15 -23.82
C ILE A 385 -15.75 -23.47 -23.27
N ASP A 386 -15.18 -23.98 -22.17
CA ASP A 386 -15.65 -25.19 -21.50
C ASP A 386 -17.10 -25.04 -21.01
N TYR A 387 -17.40 -23.90 -20.39
CA TYR A 387 -18.75 -23.64 -19.90
C TYR A 387 -19.76 -23.58 -21.05
N LEU A 388 -19.46 -22.86 -22.13
CA LEU A 388 -20.32 -22.78 -23.31
C LEU A 388 -20.49 -24.14 -23.99
N GLY A 389 -19.41 -24.91 -24.13
CA GLY A 389 -19.44 -26.26 -24.69
C GLY A 389 -20.30 -27.23 -23.87
N ASN A 390 -20.24 -27.15 -22.54
CA ASN A 390 -21.08 -27.94 -21.64
C ASN A 390 -22.58 -27.59 -21.74
N LEU A 391 -22.91 -26.32 -22.03
CA LEU A 391 -24.30 -25.88 -22.19
C LEU A 391 -24.90 -26.27 -23.55
N THR A 392 -24.07 -26.42 -24.59
CA THR A 392 -24.52 -26.61 -25.98
C THR A 392 -24.33 -28.03 -26.52
N SER A 393 -23.58 -28.89 -25.83
CA SER A 393 -23.30 -30.26 -26.28
C SER A 393 -24.20 -31.31 -25.61
N TYR A 394 -24.23 -32.51 -26.20
CA TYR A 394 -24.87 -33.69 -25.60
C TYR A 394 -23.83 -34.50 -24.84
N ASN A 395 -24.03 -34.66 -23.52
CA ASN A 395 -23.13 -35.46 -22.71
C ASN A 395 -23.50 -36.95 -22.86
N THR A 396 -22.61 -37.71 -23.50
CA THR A 396 -22.82 -39.13 -23.83
C THR A 396 -22.81 -40.05 -22.61
N GLU A 397 -22.14 -39.65 -21.52
CA GLU A 397 -22.05 -40.44 -20.28
C GLU A 397 -23.33 -40.34 -19.46
N THR A 398 -23.78 -39.11 -19.20
CA THR A 398 -25.00 -38.83 -18.44
C THR A 398 -26.27 -39.01 -19.28
N LYS A 399 -26.13 -39.12 -20.61
CA LYS A 399 -27.23 -39.17 -21.60
C LYS A 399 -28.16 -37.96 -21.49
N ARG A 400 -27.61 -36.79 -21.16
CA ARG A 400 -28.35 -35.53 -21.03
C ARG A 400 -27.84 -34.52 -22.04
N ALA A 401 -28.78 -33.87 -22.72
CA ALA A 401 -28.48 -32.68 -23.50
C ALA A 401 -28.16 -31.51 -22.56
N GLY A 402 -27.20 -30.68 -22.95
CA GLY A 402 -26.99 -29.37 -22.35
C GLY A 402 -28.26 -28.52 -22.43
N ILE A 403 -28.48 -27.68 -21.43
CA ILE A 403 -29.71 -26.90 -21.28
C ILE A 403 -29.92 -25.88 -22.41
N LEU A 404 -28.86 -25.45 -23.09
CA LEU A 404 -28.90 -24.49 -24.20
C LEU A 404 -28.51 -25.14 -25.55
N ILE A 405 -28.71 -26.45 -25.69
CA ILE A 405 -28.45 -27.13 -26.96
C ILE A 405 -29.26 -26.50 -28.10
N GLY A 406 -28.57 -26.16 -29.20
CA GLY A 406 -29.19 -25.49 -30.36
C GLY A 406 -29.50 -24.00 -30.16
N ASP A 407 -29.10 -23.39 -29.05
CA ASP A 407 -29.27 -21.96 -28.84
C ASP A 407 -28.34 -21.15 -29.76
N SER A 408 -28.92 -20.56 -30.80
CA SER A 408 -28.18 -19.74 -31.77
C SER A 408 -27.42 -18.56 -31.16
N GLY A 409 -27.90 -17.99 -30.04
CA GLY A 409 -27.25 -16.87 -29.36
C GLY A 409 -25.92 -17.28 -28.74
N ILE A 410 -25.90 -18.43 -28.06
CA ILE A 410 -24.66 -18.99 -27.48
C ILE A 410 -23.70 -19.42 -28.59
N ILE A 411 -24.18 -20.09 -29.63
CA ILE A 411 -23.34 -20.56 -30.74
C ILE A 411 -22.66 -19.37 -31.45
N ASN A 412 -23.41 -18.28 -31.72
CA ASN A 412 -22.86 -17.07 -32.34
C ASN A 412 -21.86 -16.35 -31.44
N MET A 413 -22.11 -16.34 -30.13
CA MET A 413 -21.21 -15.76 -29.15
C MET A 413 -19.91 -16.56 -29.05
N GLU A 414 -19.98 -17.88 -28.93
CA GLU A 414 -18.81 -18.76 -28.93
C GLU A 414 -17.97 -18.55 -30.21
N SER A 415 -18.63 -18.54 -31.38
CA SER A 415 -17.96 -18.28 -32.66
C SER A 415 -17.30 -16.90 -32.71
N THR A 416 -17.95 -15.88 -32.14
CA THR A 416 -17.40 -14.52 -32.07
C THR A 416 -16.17 -14.50 -31.17
N VAL A 417 -16.25 -15.01 -29.95
CA VAL A 417 -15.14 -15.03 -29.00
C VAL A 417 -13.94 -15.80 -29.58
N ARG A 418 -14.17 -16.97 -30.18
CA ARG A 418 -13.11 -17.74 -30.87
C ARG A 418 -12.46 -16.96 -32.01
N ARG A 419 -13.24 -16.21 -32.78
CA ARG A 419 -12.72 -15.38 -33.89
C ARG A 419 -11.86 -14.23 -33.40
N LEU A 420 -12.21 -13.59 -32.27
CA LEU A 420 -11.40 -12.51 -31.69
C LEU A 420 -10.00 -12.98 -31.30
N MET A 421 -9.87 -14.23 -30.87
CA MET A 421 -8.59 -14.81 -30.46
C MET A 421 -7.71 -15.27 -31.63
N THR A 422 -8.30 -15.53 -32.80
CA THR A 422 -7.63 -16.18 -33.93
C THR A 422 -7.38 -15.24 -35.12
N ASN A 423 -8.16 -14.17 -35.23
CA ASN A 423 -8.00 -13.20 -36.30
C ASN A 423 -6.72 -12.36 -36.14
N PRO A 424 -6.10 -11.94 -37.25
CA PRO A 424 -5.04 -10.96 -37.20
C PRO A 424 -5.58 -9.59 -36.76
N VAL A 425 -4.80 -8.88 -35.95
CA VAL A 425 -5.03 -7.48 -35.60
C VAL A 425 -4.57 -6.60 -36.77
N GLU A 426 -5.52 -5.87 -37.34
CA GLU A 426 -5.24 -4.97 -38.47
C GLU A 426 -4.39 -3.77 -38.04
N GLY A 427 -3.45 -3.35 -38.88
CA GLY A 427 -2.51 -2.26 -38.59
C GLY A 427 -1.21 -2.69 -37.90
N LEU A 428 -1.10 -3.93 -37.43
CA LEU A 428 0.16 -4.48 -36.90
C LEU A 428 1.02 -5.18 -37.97
N PRO A 429 2.36 -5.21 -37.79
CA PRO A 429 3.27 -5.94 -38.68
C PRO A 429 2.89 -7.42 -38.82
N SER A 430 2.97 -7.96 -40.04
CA SER A 430 2.47 -9.31 -40.34
C SER A 430 3.14 -10.45 -39.57
N ASN A 431 4.37 -10.24 -39.09
CA ASN A 431 5.11 -11.20 -38.25
C ASN A 431 4.57 -11.25 -36.81
N LEU A 432 3.92 -10.19 -36.32
CA LEU A 432 3.46 -10.08 -34.94
C LEU A 432 2.07 -9.42 -34.83
N ASN A 433 1.13 -9.88 -35.66
CA ASN A 433 -0.24 -9.39 -35.67
C ASN A 433 -1.27 -10.41 -35.16
N ARG A 434 -0.86 -11.52 -34.54
CA ARG A 434 -1.77 -12.57 -34.07
C ARG A 434 -1.19 -13.28 -32.85
N LEU A 435 -2.05 -13.82 -31.98
CA LEU A 435 -1.61 -14.55 -30.78
C LEU A 435 -0.70 -15.75 -31.10
N MET A 436 -0.93 -16.43 -32.22
CA MET A 436 -0.07 -17.53 -32.68
C MET A 436 1.39 -17.11 -32.90
N SER A 437 1.66 -15.83 -33.21
CA SER A 437 3.04 -15.32 -33.33
C SER A 437 3.78 -15.30 -31.99
N LEU A 438 3.05 -15.38 -30.87
CA LEU A 438 3.59 -15.46 -29.52
C LEU A 438 3.65 -16.89 -28.96
N GLY A 439 3.40 -17.90 -29.80
CA GLY A 439 3.33 -19.30 -29.36
C GLY A 439 2.00 -19.70 -28.71
N ILE A 440 0.94 -18.90 -28.87
CA ILE A 440 -0.41 -19.25 -28.39
C ILE A 440 -1.16 -20.02 -29.48
N VAL A 441 -1.39 -21.32 -29.27
CA VAL A 441 -1.94 -22.23 -30.28
C VAL A 441 -3.37 -22.66 -29.92
N VAL A 442 -4.20 -22.86 -30.93
CA VAL A 442 -5.58 -23.34 -30.77
C VAL A 442 -5.62 -24.87 -30.79
N GLY A 443 -6.11 -25.48 -29.71
CA GLY A 443 -6.37 -26.92 -29.59
C GLY A 443 -7.56 -27.40 -30.42
N ARG A 444 -7.83 -28.72 -30.42
CA ARG A 444 -8.94 -29.31 -31.20
C ARG A 444 -10.33 -29.09 -30.60
N ASP A 445 -10.38 -28.96 -29.27
CA ASP A 445 -11.50 -28.44 -28.47
C ASP A 445 -11.62 -26.91 -28.58
N GLY A 446 -10.61 -26.29 -29.17
CA GLY A 446 -10.43 -24.87 -29.35
C GLY A 446 -10.11 -24.13 -28.05
N HIS A 447 -9.51 -24.82 -27.09
CA HIS A 447 -8.71 -24.19 -26.05
C HIS A 447 -7.50 -23.48 -26.65
N LEU A 448 -6.93 -22.55 -25.89
CA LEU A 448 -5.68 -21.88 -26.20
C LEU A 448 -4.60 -22.39 -25.25
N ASP A 449 -3.51 -22.87 -25.85
CA ASP A 449 -2.32 -23.34 -25.15
C ASP A 449 -1.17 -22.34 -25.38
N LEU A 450 -0.45 -21.99 -24.32
CA LEU A 450 0.71 -21.10 -24.37
C LEU A 450 2.01 -21.90 -24.39
N ASP A 451 2.84 -21.70 -25.41
CA ASP A 451 4.26 -22.01 -25.34
C ASP A 451 5.03 -20.88 -24.66
N SER A 452 5.26 -21.00 -23.36
CA SER A 452 5.98 -19.99 -22.56
C SER A 452 7.39 -19.70 -23.08
N SER A 453 8.04 -20.67 -23.74
CA SER A 453 9.40 -20.48 -24.27
C SER A 453 9.40 -19.55 -25.48
N THR A 454 8.46 -19.76 -26.40
CA THR A 454 8.25 -18.89 -27.57
C THR A 454 7.83 -17.48 -27.13
N LEU A 455 6.94 -17.35 -26.13
CA LEU A 455 6.56 -16.04 -25.61
C LEU A 455 7.74 -15.31 -24.95
N SER A 456 8.55 -16.03 -24.16
CA SER A 456 9.74 -15.44 -23.53
C SER A 456 10.71 -14.87 -24.56
N GLU A 457 10.99 -15.62 -25.64
CA GLU A 457 11.83 -15.14 -26.74
C GLU A 457 11.26 -13.86 -27.38
N LYS A 458 9.94 -13.78 -27.57
CA LYS A 458 9.30 -12.56 -28.12
C LYS A 458 9.31 -11.38 -27.16
N LEU A 459 9.18 -11.60 -25.85
CA LEU A 459 9.31 -10.55 -24.84
C LEU A 459 10.74 -10.00 -24.76
N ASP A 460 11.74 -10.82 -25.07
CA ASP A 460 13.14 -10.38 -25.14
C ASP A 460 13.45 -9.64 -26.45
N ASP A 461 12.96 -10.15 -27.59
CA ASP A 461 13.26 -9.60 -28.92
C ASP A 461 12.49 -8.31 -29.25
N ASP A 462 11.18 -8.26 -28.94
CA ASP A 462 10.29 -7.17 -29.35
C ASP A 462 9.12 -7.00 -28.36
N LEU A 463 9.47 -6.58 -27.14
CA LEU A 463 8.48 -6.30 -26.09
C LEU A 463 7.38 -5.33 -26.56
N GLN A 464 7.75 -4.26 -27.27
CA GLN A 464 6.77 -3.27 -27.75
C GLN A 464 5.79 -3.88 -28.75
N GLY A 465 6.26 -4.74 -29.65
CA GLY A 465 5.38 -5.52 -30.50
C GLY A 465 4.40 -6.37 -29.70
N VAL A 466 4.86 -7.10 -28.68
CA VAL A 466 3.99 -7.90 -27.82
C VAL A 466 2.93 -7.03 -27.13
N ILE A 467 3.34 -5.90 -26.55
CA ILE A 467 2.46 -4.91 -25.92
C ILE A 467 1.39 -4.43 -26.91
N ASN A 468 1.80 -4.06 -28.12
CA ASN A 468 0.93 -3.56 -29.19
C ASN A 468 -0.08 -4.61 -29.67
N LEU A 469 0.25 -5.90 -29.56
CA LEU A 469 -0.69 -6.98 -29.91
C LEU A 469 -1.88 -7.04 -28.95
N PHE A 470 -1.72 -6.67 -27.68
CA PHE A 470 -2.79 -6.72 -26.68
C PHE A 470 -3.49 -5.37 -26.49
N LYS A 471 -2.73 -4.27 -26.49
CA LYS A 471 -3.25 -2.92 -26.22
C LYS A 471 -3.80 -2.19 -27.44
N SER A 472 -4.55 -1.13 -27.19
CA SER A 472 -4.85 -0.13 -28.20
C SER A 472 -3.61 0.71 -28.50
N ILE A 473 -3.35 0.96 -29.78
CA ILE A 473 -2.26 1.81 -30.25
C ILE A 473 -2.81 2.89 -31.17
N GLY A 474 -2.10 4.02 -31.22
CA GLY A 474 -2.34 5.09 -32.18
C GLY A 474 -1.04 5.50 -32.83
N GLN A 475 -1.02 5.49 -34.16
CA GLN A 475 0.09 6.01 -34.95
C GLN A 475 -0.24 7.42 -35.39
N SER A 476 0.66 8.36 -35.11
CA SER A 476 0.53 9.74 -35.57
C SER A 476 1.37 9.99 -36.81
N SER A 477 0.90 10.89 -37.67
CA SER A 477 1.70 11.45 -38.76
C SER A 477 2.70 12.52 -38.31
N ASP A 478 2.55 13.05 -37.09
CA ASP A 478 3.41 14.08 -36.48
C ASP A 478 3.77 13.66 -35.04
N ASP A 479 5.06 13.66 -34.70
CA ASP A 479 5.57 13.22 -33.40
C ASP A 479 5.21 14.14 -32.24
N LYS A 480 4.76 15.38 -32.52
CA LYS A 480 4.27 16.34 -31.52
C LYS A 480 2.80 16.15 -31.18
N VAL A 481 2.10 15.22 -31.84
CA VAL A 481 0.75 14.80 -31.48
C VAL A 481 0.78 13.30 -31.21
N GLU A 482 0.83 12.93 -29.94
CA GLU A 482 1.00 11.55 -29.50
C GLU A 482 -0.34 10.94 -29.05
N PHE A 483 -0.61 9.69 -29.43
CA PHE A 483 -1.73 8.94 -28.89
C PHE A 483 -1.46 8.51 -27.45
N ILE A 484 -2.40 8.81 -26.54
CA ILE A 484 -2.29 8.43 -25.13
C ILE A 484 -3.24 7.28 -24.81
N SER A 485 -4.53 7.45 -25.12
CA SER A 485 -5.55 6.47 -24.81
C SER A 485 -6.81 6.65 -25.63
N MET A 486 -7.67 5.63 -25.61
CA MET A 486 -9.04 5.72 -26.13
C MET A 486 -9.97 4.89 -25.25
N THR A 487 -11.27 5.09 -25.41
CA THR A 487 -12.29 4.33 -24.68
C THR A 487 -13.05 3.39 -25.60
N ASP A 488 -13.99 2.64 -25.04
CA ASP A 488 -14.92 1.83 -25.83
C ASP A 488 -15.92 2.68 -26.64
N ASN A 489 -16.05 3.97 -26.35
CA ASN A 489 -16.90 4.90 -27.12
C ASN A 489 -16.17 5.46 -28.35
N THR A 490 -14.85 5.31 -28.45
CA THR A 490 -14.08 5.76 -29.61
C THR A 490 -14.30 4.82 -30.81
N VAL A 491 -14.82 5.36 -31.92
CA VAL A 491 -15.23 4.61 -33.11
C VAL A 491 -14.12 4.56 -34.16
N MET A 492 -13.56 3.38 -34.42
CA MET A 492 -12.44 3.20 -35.35
C MET A 492 -12.68 3.84 -36.74
N SER A 493 -11.73 4.66 -37.18
CA SER A 493 -11.74 5.34 -38.49
C SER A 493 -10.74 4.69 -39.44
N ALA A 494 -11.20 4.28 -40.63
CA ALA A 494 -10.33 3.70 -41.67
C ALA A 494 -9.41 4.74 -42.33
N SER A 495 -9.80 6.02 -42.33
CA SER A 495 -9.00 7.14 -42.85
C SER A 495 -8.15 7.83 -41.79
N GLY A 496 -8.22 7.37 -40.53
CA GLY A 496 -7.64 8.06 -39.38
C GLY A 496 -8.48 9.25 -38.92
N TYR A 497 -7.97 9.95 -37.89
CA TYR A 497 -8.57 11.12 -37.28
C TYR A 497 -7.69 12.35 -37.56
N ALA A 498 -8.23 13.32 -38.29
CA ALA A 498 -7.57 14.60 -38.50
C ALA A 498 -7.60 15.44 -37.21
N VAL A 499 -6.45 15.83 -36.69
CA VAL A 499 -6.33 16.63 -35.47
C VAL A 499 -6.07 18.07 -35.88
N ASN A 500 -6.94 18.97 -35.43
CA ASN A 500 -6.75 20.41 -35.65
C ASN A 500 -6.50 21.11 -34.31
N ILE A 501 -5.38 21.81 -34.19
CA ILE A 501 -5.03 22.58 -32.98
C ILE A 501 -5.23 24.06 -33.26
N THR A 502 -6.11 24.67 -32.48
CA THR A 502 -6.46 26.10 -32.57
C THR A 502 -5.74 26.97 -31.55
N GLN A 503 -5.17 26.36 -30.51
CA GLN A 503 -4.37 27.03 -29.49
C GLN A 503 -3.41 26.00 -28.89
N ALA A 504 -2.11 26.33 -28.87
CA ALA A 504 -1.12 25.51 -28.20
C ALA A 504 -1.22 25.67 -26.67
N ALA A 505 -0.83 24.63 -25.92
CA ALA A 505 -0.73 24.75 -24.47
C ALA A 505 0.45 25.65 -24.09
N THR A 506 0.28 26.53 -23.12
CA THR A 506 1.34 27.42 -22.62
C THR A 506 1.58 27.23 -21.13
N GLN A 507 2.75 27.66 -20.68
CA GLN A 507 3.15 27.64 -19.28
C GLN A 507 2.82 28.98 -18.61
N GLY A 508 2.57 28.95 -17.30
CA GLY A 508 2.41 30.13 -16.47
C GLY A 508 3.75 30.81 -16.24
N ILE A 509 3.78 32.13 -16.39
CA ILE A 509 4.98 32.96 -16.27
C ILE A 509 4.67 34.12 -15.33
N TYR A 510 5.57 34.34 -14.36
CA TYR A 510 5.67 35.58 -13.61
C TYR A 510 6.87 36.36 -14.12
N LYS A 511 6.60 37.58 -14.62
CA LYS A 511 7.63 38.51 -15.04
C LYS A 511 7.82 39.59 -13.97
N GLY A 512 8.99 39.60 -13.35
CA GLY A 512 9.40 40.63 -12.38
C GLY A 512 9.48 42.03 -13.00
N THR A 513 9.52 43.02 -12.11
CA THR A 513 9.83 44.40 -12.47
C THR A 513 11.33 44.57 -12.70
N SER A 514 11.69 45.60 -13.46
CA SER A 514 13.09 45.83 -13.79
C SER A 514 13.87 46.34 -12.57
N ILE A 515 15.01 45.72 -12.30
CA ILE A 515 15.99 46.13 -11.28
C ILE A 515 17.34 46.40 -11.94
N THR A 516 18.20 47.16 -11.27
CA THR A 516 19.58 47.36 -11.73
C THR A 516 20.31 46.01 -11.80
N ASP A 517 21.04 45.79 -12.89
CA ASP A 517 21.75 44.52 -13.06
C ASP A 517 22.82 44.36 -11.95
N PRO A 518 22.85 43.22 -11.23
CA PRO A 518 23.88 42.94 -10.23
C PRO A 518 25.33 43.04 -10.74
N ALA A 519 25.56 42.94 -12.06
CA ALA A 519 26.87 43.16 -12.68
C ALA A 519 27.26 44.64 -12.80
N VAL A 520 26.29 45.55 -12.76
CA VAL A 520 26.50 47.02 -12.72
C VAL A 520 26.64 47.49 -11.28
N GLU A 521 25.73 47.05 -10.42
CA GLU A 521 25.73 47.35 -8.99
C GLU A 521 25.39 46.07 -8.21
N ASN A 522 26.37 45.53 -7.47
CA ASN A 522 26.21 44.28 -6.72
C ASN A 522 24.95 44.31 -5.85
N LEU A 523 24.12 43.27 -5.95
CA LEU A 523 22.95 43.11 -5.12
C LEU A 523 23.33 42.35 -3.84
N ASN A 524 23.23 43.02 -2.70
CA ASN A 524 23.54 42.44 -1.40
C ASN A 524 22.30 41.80 -0.76
N ILE A 525 22.38 40.50 -0.49
CA ILE A 525 21.42 39.77 0.34
C ILE A 525 22.01 39.61 1.75
N ASP A 526 21.33 40.15 2.77
CA ASP A 526 21.77 40.13 4.16
C ASP A 526 20.61 39.76 5.11
N SER A 527 20.78 39.98 6.43
CA SER A 527 19.76 39.65 7.43
C SER A 527 18.44 40.40 7.29
N THR A 528 18.36 41.42 6.42
CA THR A 528 17.20 42.30 6.24
C THR A 528 16.40 42.06 4.97
N ASN A 529 16.91 41.25 4.01
CA ASN A 529 16.30 41.10 2.68
C ASN A 529 16.58 39.74 2.02
N TYR A 530 16.47 38.65 2.78
CA TYR A 530 16.82 37.30 2.30
C TYR A 530 15.64 36.35 2.14
N LYS A 531 14.39 36.81 2.38
CA LYS A 531 13.20 35.94 2.34
C LYS A 531 12.16 36.32 1.29
N PHE A 532 11.53 35.37 0.63
CA PHE A 532 10.30 35.63 -0.13
C PHE A 532 9.40 34.39 -0.12
N LYS A 533 8.20 34.51 -0.69
CA LYS A 533 7.29 33.37 -0.88
C LYS A 533 6.86 33.28 -2.33
N ILE A 534 6.42 32.11 -2.75
CA ILE A 534 5.84 31.88 -4.07
C ILE A 534 4.57 31.05 -3.92
N ARG A 535 3.54 31.35 -4.71
CA ARG A 535 2.44 30.44 -4.97
C ARG A 535 2.60 29.88 -6.38
N LEU A 536 2.88 28.59 -6.47
CA LEU A 536 3.16 27.87 -7.70
C LEU A 536 2.09 26.80 -7.92
N ASN A 537 1.40 26.88 -9.07
CA ASN A 537 0.36 25.92 -9.47
C ASN A 537 -0.76 25.73 -8.42
N GLY A 538 -0.99 26.73 -7.56
CA GLY A 538 -1.98 26.73 -6.48
C GLY A 538 -1.41 26.43 -5.08
N THR A 539 -0.19 25.90 -4.98
CA THR A 539 0.48 25.59 -3.72
C THR A 539 1.31 26.78 -3.25
N LEU A 540 1.24 27.13 -1.97
CA LEU A 540 2.02 28.20 -1.37
C LEU A 540 3.27 27.61 -0.71
N SER A 541 4.44 28.19 -0.94
CA SER A 541 5.71 27.79 -0.33
C SER A 541 5.81 28.18 1.14
N GLU A 542 6.81 27.61 1.82
CA GLU A 542 7.36 28.19 3.04
C GLU A 542 8.12 29.51 2.71
N ASP A 543 8.82 30.08 3.70
CA ASP A 543 9.74 31.18 3.42
C ASP A 543 10.94 30.64 2.64
N ILE A 544 11.06 31.04 1.38
CA ILE A 544 12.25 30.78 0.57
C ILE A 544 13.37 31.68 1.08
N GLU A 545 14.46 31.07 1.58
CA GLU A 545 15.62 31.78 2.11
C GLU A 545 16.78 31.77 1.11
N LEU A 546 17.25 32.96 0.71
CA LEU A 546 18.41 33.12 -0.16
C LEU A 546 19.73 33.13 0.62
N THR A 547 20.79 32.62 0.01
CA THR A 547 22.14 32.70 0.56
C THR A 547 22.58 34.15 0.75
N ARG A 548 23.01 34.51 1.97
CA ARG A 548 23.44 35.87 2.29
C ARG A 548 24.84 36.15 1.76
N LYS A 549 24.92 36.86 0.64
CA LYS A 549 26.16 37.32 0.02
C LYS A 549 25.88 38.48 -0.94
N SER A 550 26.95 39.04 -1.50
CA SER A 550 26.89 39.96 -2.63
C SER A 550 26.81 39.16 -3.93
N TYR A 551 25.71 39.28 -4.66
CA TYR A 551 25.57 38.73 -6.00
C TYR A 551 26.11 39.72 -7.03
N THR A 552 26.87 39.22 -8.00
CA THR A 552 27.57 40.04 -9.01
C THR A 552 27.08 39.80 -10.43
N SER A 553 26.05 38.95 -10.58
CA SER A 553 25.40 38.64 -11.84
C SER A 553 23.93 38.33 -11.60
N GLY A 554 23.05 38.86 -12.47
CA GLY A 554 21.64 38.49 -12.45
C GLY A 554 21.41 37.00 -12.72
N THR A 555 22.24 36.37 -13.57
CA THR A 555 22.17 34.93 -13.85
C THR A 555 22.50 34.08 -12.63
N GLU A 556 23.58 34.43 -11.89
CA GLU A 556 23.95 33.73 -10.65
C GLU A 556 22.82 33.80 -9.62
N LEU A 557 22.16 34.96 -9.52
CA LEU A 557 21.05 35.15 -8.60
C LEU A 557 19.79 34.41 -9.07
N ALA A 558 19.54 34.30 -10.37
CA ALA A 558 18.45 33.49 -10.91
C ALA A 558 18.63 32.00 -10.59
N GLU A 559 19.86 31.48 -10.76
CA GLU A 559 20.22 30.10 -10.41
C GLU A 559 20.01 29.81 -8.92
N GLU A 560 20.39 30.74 -8.03
CA GLU A 560 20.09 30.64 -6.60
C GLU A 560 18.58 30.60 -6.36
N ILE A 561 17.82 31.55 -6.93
CA ILE A 561 16.37 31.62 -6.71
C ILE A 561 15.70 30.34 -7.19
N GLU A 562 16.08 29.81 -8.36
CA GLU A 562 15.60 28.52 -8.86
C GLU A 562 15.89 27.38 -7.90
N ALA A 563 17.14 27.26 -7.44
CA ALA A 563 17.57 26.21 -6.54
C ALA A 563 16.80 26.25 -5.20
N GLN A 564 16.61 27.45 -4.62
CA GLN A 564 15.90 27.58 -3.36
C GLN A 564 14.39 27.32 -3.50
N ILE A 565 13.76 27.72 -4.61
CA ILE A 565 12.36 27.38 -4.87
C ILE A 565 12.20 25.86 -5.06
N ASN A 566 13.07 25.23 -5.85
CA ASN A 566 12.99 23.80 -6.13
C ASN A 566 13.41 22.91 -4.95
N ALA A 567 14.01 23.49 -3.90
CA ALA A 567 14.35 22.82 -2.64
C ALA A 567 13.29 22.99 -1.54
N ASP A 568 12.23 23.78 -1.78
CA ASP A 568 11.14 23.98 -0.82
C ASP A 568 10.35 22.68 -0.59
N ALA A 569 9.99 22.41 0.67
CA ALA A 569 9.35 21.15 1.06
C ALA A 569 7.85 21.05 0.69
N ASP A 570 7.17 22.19 0.56
CA ASP A 570 5.75 22.25 0.20
C ASP A 570 5.55 22.21 -1.33
N LEU A 571 6.57 22.60 -2.09
CA LEU A 571 6.57 22.52 -3.55
C LEU A 571 7.11 21.17 -4.04
N SER A 572 6.62 20.68 -5.18
CA SER A 572 7.26 19.52 -5.82
C SER A 572 8.61 19.93 -6.42
N ALA A 573 9.63 19.11 -6.19
CA ALA A 573 10.98 19.37 -6.71
C ALA A 573 10.95 19.56 -8.25
N ASN A 574 11.59 20.62 -8.75
CA ASN A 574 11.73 20.97 -10.17
C ASN A 574 10.45 21.47 -10.88
N ASP A 575 9.51 22.09 -10.16
CA ASP A 575 8.29 22.66 -10.74
C ASP A 575 8.49 24.06 -11.38
N VAL A 576 9.68 24.66 -11.25
CA VAL A 576 9.97 26.02 -11.76
C VAL A 576 11.32 26.14 -12.45
N THR A 577 11.39 27.05 -13.43
CA THR A 577 12.63 27.61 -13.96
C THR A 577 12.69 29.11 -13.69
N VAL A 578 13.88 29.64 -13.40
CA VAL A 578 14.08 31.08 -13.17
C VAL A 578 15.19 31.58 -14.09
N SER A 579 14.90 32.64 -14.84
CA SER A 579 15.87 33.25 -15.75
C SER A 579 16.04 34.74 -15.49
N TRP A 580 17.25 35.23 -15.69
CA TRP A 580 17.55 36.66 -15.75
C TRP A 580 17.44 37.14 -17.19
N VAL A 581 16.53 38.09 -17.44
CA VAL A 581 16.39 38.75 -18.73
C VAL A 581 17.12 40.09 -18.68
N ASP A 582 18.32 40.10 -19.26
CA ASP A 582 19.20 41.27 -19.35
C ASP A 582 18.63 42.32 -20.32
N GLN A 583 18.59 43.58 -19.87
CA GLN A 583 18.20 44.77 -20.63
C GLN A 583 19.30 45.87 -20.61
N GLY A 584 20.56 45.48 -20.45
CA GLY A 584 21.74 46.34 -20.41
C GLY A 584 22.12 46.74 -18.99
N ALA A 585 21.79 47.97 -18.57
CA ALA A 585 22.09 48.43 -17.21
C ALA A 585 21.09 47.93 -16.16
N ASN A 586 19.99 47.33 -16.61
CA ASN A 586 18.91 46.80 -15.80
C ASN A 586 18.48 45.46 -16.41
N GLY A 587 17.73 44.67 -15.66
CA GLY A 587 17.07 43.45 -16.15
C GLY A 587 15.93 43.06 -15.24
N TYR A 588 15.35 41.88 -15.44
CA TYR A 588 14.29 41.36 -14.57
C TYR A 588 14.37 39.83 -14.48
N PHE A 589 13.79 39.28 -13.41
CA PHE A 589 13.61 37.83 -13.28
C PHE A 589 12.32 37.37 -13.93
N GLU A 590 12.41 36.32 -14.73
CA GLU A 590 11.26 35.59 -15.26
C GLU A 590 11.20 34.22 -14.58
N VAL A 591 10.09 33.96 -13.91
CA VAL A 591 9.84 32.70 -13.18
C VAL A 591 8.76 31.96 -13.95
N GLN A 592 9.07 30.78 -14.46
CA GLN A 592 8.19 29.99 -15.31
C GLN A 592 7.90 28.64 -14.66
N SER A 593 6.62 28.28 -14.59
CA SER A 593 6.23 26.94 -14.17
C SER A 593 6.57 25.91 -15.25
N THR A 594 7.07 24.75 -14.86
CA THR A 594 7.34 23.66 -15.81
C THR A 594 6.06 22.98 -16.29
N LYS A 595 4.92 23.19 -15.60
CA LYS A 595 3.60 22.65 -15.97
C LYS A 595 2.96 23.49 -17.09
N TYR A 596 2.09 22.86 -17.88
CA TYR A 596 1.32 23.50 -18.96
C TYR A 596 -0.16 23.58 -18.60
N GLY A 597 -0.87 24.54 -19.20
CA GLY A 597 -2.32 24.66 -19.07
C GLY A 597 -2.79 25.76 -18.14
N SER A 598 -4.11 25.86 -17.98
CA SER A 598 -4.75 26.85 -17.11
C SER A 598 -4.41 26.69 -15.63
N ASN A 599 -3.92 25.51 -15.21
CA ASN A 599 -3.41 25.24 -13.87
C ASN A 599 -1.96 25.73 -13.67
N SER A 600 -1.24 26.01 -14.76
CA SER A 600 0.11 26.55 -14.69
C SER A 600 0.08 28.03 -14.32
N LYS A 601 0.43 28.33 -13.07
CA LYS A 601 0.35 29.68 -12.50
C LYS A 601 1.54 29.95 -11.60
N VAL A 602 2.07 31.16 -11.68
CA VAL A 602 3.20 31.61 -10.88
C VAL A 602 2.84 32.95 -10.26
N GLU A 603 2.89 33.04 -8.94
CA GLU A 603 2.66 34.27 -8.19
C GLU A 603 3.77 34.45 -7.16
N MET A 604 4.54 35.54 -7.29
CA MET A 604 5.56 35.89 -6.31
C MET A 604 4.95 36.73 -5.18
N LEU A 605 5.33 36.41 -3.95
CA LEU A 605 4.78 36.98 -2.72
C LEU A 605 5.91 37.48 -1.81
N SER A 606 5.59 38.46 -0.96
CA SER A 606 6.50 38.92 0.08
C SER A 606 6.39 38.05 1.33
N SER A 607 7.49 37.93 2.06
CA SER A 607 7.48 37.40 3.43
C SER A 607 7.16 38.52 4.44
N SER A 608 6.71 38.18 5.65
CA SER A 608 6.35 39.15 6.68
C SER A 608 7.54 39.91 7.25
N ASP A 609 8.70 39.25 7.32
CA ASP A 609 9.94 39.82 7.84
C ASP A 609 11.10 39.60 6.86
N ASN A 610 12.02 40.56 6.79
CA ASN A 610 13.27 40.49 6.04
C ASN A 610 13.10 40.14 4.54
N SER A 611 12.07 40.68 3.89
CA SER A 611 11.70 40.22 2.55
C SER A 611 12.62 40.76 1.44
N ALA A 612 13.09 39.85 0.60
CA ALA A 612 13.82 40.10 -0.64
C ALA A 612 12.91 40.55 -1.80
N ALA A 613 11.59 40.38 -1.70
CA ALA A 613 10.67 40.53 -2.83
C ALA A 613 10.75 41.90 -3.52
N VAL A 614 10.95 42.98 -2.77
CA VAL A 614 11.15 44.32 -3.35
C VAL A 614 12.48 44.41 -4.09
N ASN A 615 13.57 43.95 -3.47
CA ASN A 615 14.92 43.99 -4.04
C ASN A 615 15.05 43.15 -5.30
N LEU A 616 14.31 42.05 -5.39
CA LEU A 616 14.29 41.15 -6.55
C LEU A 616 13.28 41.57 -7.62
N GLY A 617 12.57 42.69 -7.45
CA GLY A 617 11.57 43.14 -8.40
C GLY A 617 10.29 42.27 -8.45
N PHE A 618 10.05 41.44 -7.45
CA PHE A 618 8.86 40.58 -7.30
C PHE A 618 7.64 41.32 -6.74
N VAL A 619 7.75 42.63 -6.51
CA VAL A 619 6.60 43.46 -6.16
C VAL A 619 6.03 44.07 -7.44
N SER A 620 4.75 43.80 -7.71
CA SER A 620 4.02 44.32 -8.88
C SER A 620 4.51 43.84 -10.25
N GLY A 621 5.09 42.62 -10.33
CA GLY A 621 5.35 41.96 -11.60
C GLY A 621 4.06 41.62 -12.37
N THR A 622 4.23 41.18 -13.62
CA THR A 622 3.13 40.78 -14.50
C THR A 622 2.96 39.27 -14.48
N ILE A 623 1.73 38.81 -14.28
CA ILE A 623 1.38 37.38 -14.31
C ILE A 623 0.73 37.06 -15.66
N THR A 624 1.27 36.06 -16.33
CA THR A 624 0.66 35.40 -17.49
C THR A 624 0.31 33.99 -17.09
N ASN A 625 -0.98 33.66 -17.01
CA ASN A 625 -1.39 32.29 -16.73
C ASN A 625 -1.15 31.41 -17.95
N GLY A 626 -0.82 30.14 -17.73
CA GLY A 626 -0.80 29.15 -18.80
C GLY A 626 -2.19 28.95 -19.40
N LEU A 627 -2.22 28.44 -20.63
CA LEU A 627 -3.44 28.12 -21.37
C LEU A 627 -3.43 26.65 -21.75
N ASP A 628 -4.59 26.00 -21.70
CA ASP A 628 -4.74 24.61 -22.15
C ASP A 628 -4.71 24.55 -23.68
N VAL A 629 -4.29 23.40 -24.22
CA VAL A 629 -4.44 23.11 -25.65
C VAL A 629 -5.92 23.21 -26.05
N ALA A 630 -6.23 23.76 -27.21
CA ALA A 630 -7.61 23.76 -27.73
C ALA A 630 -7.62 23.32 -29.19
N GLY A 631 -8.61 22.52 -29.57
CA GLY A 631 -8.67 21.96 -30.92
C GLY A 631 -9.89 21.08 -31.18
N THR A 632 -9.86 20.40 -32.32
CA THR A 632 -10.86 19.40 -32.72
C THR A 632 -10.18 18.10 -33.11
N ILE A 633 -10.88 16.99 -32.92
CA ILE A 633 -10.45 15.67 -33.41
C ILE A 633 -11.49 15.20 -34.41
N ASN A 634 -11.06 14.93 -35.64
CA ASN A 634 -11.91 14.57 -36.78
C ASN A 634 -13.09 15.55 -37.02
N GLY A 635 -12.87 16.83 -36.72
CA GLY A 635 -13.89 17.89 -36.83
C GLY A 635 -14.89 17.94 -35.67
N GLU A 636 -14.83 17.01 -34.71
CA GLU A 636 -15.61 17.05 -33.47
C GLU A 636 -14.86 17.84 -32.39
N SER A 637 -15.60 18.49 -31.48
CA SER A 637 -14.99 19.32 -30.42
C SER A 637 -14.19 18.44 -29.45
N ALA A 638 -13.09 18.97 -28.92
CA ALA A 638 -12.28 18.28 -27.94
C ALA A 638 -11.89 19.22 -26.80
N SER A 639 -11.97 18.69 -25.58
CA SER A 639 -11.62 19.37 -24.34
C SER A 639 -10.13 19.28 -24.07
N GLY A 640 -9.51 20.42 -23.77
CA GLY A 640 -8.10 20.52 -23.41
C GLY A 640 -7.85 20.52 -21.92
N THR A 641 -6.76 19.92 -21.48
CA THR A 641 -6.21 20.05 -20.12
C THR A 641 -4.69 19.97 -20.18
N GLY A 642 -4.00 21.08 -19.92
CA GLY A 642 -2.57 21.20 -20.18
C GLY A 642 -2.26 20.92 -21.64
N GLN A 643 -1.38 19.95 -21.87
CA GLN A 643 -1.02 19.45 -23.21
C GLN A 643 -1.94 18.32 -23.70
N PHE A 644 -2.95 17.90 -22.95
CA PHE A 644 -3.81 16.79 -23.33
C PHE A 644 -5.09 17.30 -24.00
N LEU A 645 -5.40 16.75 -25.16
CA LEU A 645 -6.63 17.02 -25.92
C LEU A 645 -7.48 15.74 -25.95
N THR A 646 -8.69 15.82 -25.40
CA THR A 646 -9.60 14.66 -25.27
C THR A 646 -10.91 14.92 -26.00
N GLY A 647 -11.33 14.01 -26.88
CA GLY A 647 -12.64 14.09 -27.52
C GLY A 647 -13.78 14.01 -26.50
N ASP A 648 -14.74 14.93 -26.60
CA ASP A 648 -15.83 15.12 -25.65
C ASP A 648 -16.73 13.88 -25.53
N GLU A 649 -17.32 13.65 -24.36
CA GLU A 649 -18.10 12.43 -24.06
C GLU A 649 -19.31 12.23 -24.99
N ASP A 650 -19.89 13.33 -25.47
CA ASP A 650 -21.07 13.32 -26.36
C ASP A 650 -20.71 13.15 -27.85
N ASN A 651 -19.41 13.08 -28.19
CA ASN A 651 -18.97 12.93 -29.57
C ASN A 651 -19.37 11.56 -30.14
N GLU A 652 -19.78 11.54 -31.41
CA GLU A 652 -20.20 10.30 -32.08
C GLU A 652 -19.00 9.38 -32.36
N ASN A 653 -17.83 9.96 -32.67
CA ASN A 653 -16.68 9.18 -33.14
C ASN A 653 -15.47 9.25 -32.22
N THR A 654 -15.23 10.39 -31.58
CA THR A 654 -13.98 10.69 -30.87
C THR A 654 -14.08 10.64 -29.35
N ALA A 655 -15.24 10.27 -28.81
CA ALA A 655 -15.47 10.26 -27.36
C ALA A 655 -14.40 9.45 -26.61
N GLY A 656 -13.70 10.12 -25.70
CA GLY A 656 -12.64 9.55 -24.86
C GLY A 656 -11.30 9.26 -25.56
N LEU A 657 -11.14 9.63 -26.84
CA LEU A 657 -9.84 9.61 -27.51
C LEU A 657 -8.99 10.75 -26.94
N THR A 658 -7.86 10.41 -26.33
CA THR A 658 -6.94 11.36 -25.69
C THR A 658 -5.60 11.38 -26.40
N LEU A 659 -5.15 12.58 -26.73
CA LEU A 659 -3.90 12.86 -27.42
C LEU A 659 -3.06 13.82 -26.56
N LYS A 660 -1.74 13.66 -26.56
CA LYS A 660 -0.81 14.65 -26.01
C LYS A 660 -0.27 15.50 -27.13
N VAL A 661 -0.36 16.81 -26.98
CA VAL A 661 -0.01 17.81 -27.98
C VAL A 661 1.11 18.67 -27.43
N THR A 662 2.29 18.56 -28.03
CA THR A 662 3.50 19.35 -27.68
C THR A 662 3.81 20.41 -28.72
N LEU A 663 2.90 20.64 -29.67
CA LEU A 663 2.97 21.74 -30.63
C LEU A 663 3.00 23.09 -29.91
N THR A 664 3.80 23.99 -30.45
CA THR A 664 3.90 25.39 -30.01
C THR A 664 3.16 26.30 -30.99
N GLU A 665 2.82 27.50 -30.55
CA GLU A 665 1.99 28.43 -31.33
C GLU A 665 2.61 28.79 -32.69
N ASP A 666 3.95 28.82 -32.79
CA ASP A 666 4.69 29.16 -34.01
C ASP A 666 4.68 28.06 -35.09
N VAL A 667 4.26 26.84 -34.74
CA VAL A 667 4.21 25.70 -35.67
C VAL A 667 2.79 25.27 -36.04
N LEU A 668 1.76 25.97 -35.57
CA LEU A 668 0.38 25.69 -35.92
C LEU A 668 0.09 26.02 -37.40
N SER A 669 -0.69 25.15 -38.06
CA SER A 669 -1.01 25.32 -39.48
C SER A 669 -2.15 26.32 -39.64
N GLU A 670 -1.97 27.35 -40.48
CA GLU A 670 -3.06 28.28 -40.84
C GLU A 670 -4.23 27.57 -41.55
N THR A 671 -3.97 26.41 -42.17
CA THR A 671 -4.96 25.60 -42.88
C THR A 671 -5.58 24.48 -42.03
N GLY A 672 -5.10 24.30 -40.79
CA GLY A 672 -5.41 23.16 -39.93
C GLY A 672 -4.72 21.86 -40.34
N ASN A 673 -5.19 20.76 -39.75
CA ASN A 673 -4.73 19.38 -39.89
C ASN A 673 -3.25 19.18 -39.52
N GLU A 674 -2.93 19.46 -38.27
CA GLU A 674 -1.60 19.28 -37.68
C GLU A 674 -1.16 17.82 -37.69
N ALA A 675 -2.08 16.88 -37.46
CA ALA A 675 -1.75 15.45 -37.47
C ALA A 675 -2.92 14.58 -37.93
N THR A 676 -2.62 13.38 -38.39
CA THR A 676 -3.59 12.31 -38.62
C THR A 676 -3.26 11.12 -37.71
N ILE A 677 -4.20 10.75 -36.83
CA ILE A 677 -4.05 9.61 -35.92
C ILE A 677 -4.72 8.38 -36.53
N THR A 678 -4.00 7.28 -36.66
CA THR A 678 -4.54 5.98 -37.07
C THR A 678 -4.56 5.05 -35.87
N LEU A 679 -5.75 4.57 -35.49
CA LEU A 679 -5.93 3.71 -34.31
C LEU A 679 -6.02 2.23 -34.69
N THR A 680 -5.47 1.38 -33.82
CA THR A 680 -5.59 -0.07 -33.88
C THR A 680 -5.99 -0.60 -32.50
N ARG A 681 -7.00 -1.49 -32.45
CA ARG A 681 -7.35 -2.25 -31.24
C ARG A 681 -6.57 -3.56 -31.20
N GLY A 682 -5.65 -3.69 -30.24
CA GLY A 682 -5.06 -4.99 -29.90
C GLY A 682 -6.09 -5.99 -29.36
N VAL A 683 -5.72 -7.26 -29.28
CA VAL A 683 -6.60 -8.38 -28.97
C VAL A 683 -7.32 -8.19 -27.64
N ALA A 684 -6.63 -7.76 -26.57
CA ALA A 684 -7.26 -7.59 -25.27
C ALA A 684 -8.25 -6.41 -25.24
N SER A 685 -7.90 -5.30 -25.91
CA SER A 685 -8.84 -4.18 -26.11
C SER A 685 -10.06 -4.60 -26.93
N LEU A 686 -9.85 -5.35 -28.01
CA LEU A 686 -10.92 -5.85 -28.88
C LEU A 686 -11.85 -6.83 -28.16
N VAL A 687 -11.28 -7.77 -27.39
CA VAL A 687 -12.04 -8.69 -26.54
C VAL A 687 -12.87 -7.90 -25.52
N SER A 688 -12.26 -6.97 -24.79
CA SER A 688 -12.98 -6.16 -23.81
C SER A 688 -14.17 -5.42 -24.44
N TYR A 689 -13.94 -4.79 -25.60
CA TYR A 689 -14.94 -4.06 -26.37
C TYR A 689 -16.11 -4.95 -26.82
N GLU A 690 -15.84 -6.08 -27.46
CA GLU A 690 -16.90 -6.96 -27.96
C GLU A 690 -17.66 -7.66 -26.82
N LEU A 691 -16.96 -8.07 -25.75
CA LEU A 691 -17.61 -8.65 -24.59
C LEU A 691 -18.49 -7.66 -23.85
N ASN A 692 -18.15 -6.37 -23.88
CA ASN A 692 -19.02 -5.32 -23.32
C ASN A 692 -20.39 -5.30 -24.02
N ARG A 693 -20.46 -5.52 -25.34
CA ARG A 693 -21.73 -5.53 -26.07
C ARG A 693 -22.67 -6.66 -25.65
N PHE A 694 -22.12 -7.77 -25.15
CA PHE A 694 -22.92 -8.86 -24.59
C PHE A 694 -23.37 -8.59 -23.15
N THR A 695 -22.48 -7.99 -22.35
CA THR A 695 -22.58 -7.90 -20.88
C THR A 695 -23.02 -6.55 -20.35
N ASP A 696 -23.13 -5.52 -21.20
CA ASP A 696 -23.53 -4.18 -20.80
C ASP A 696 -24.86 -4.19 -20.03
N SER A 697 -24.86 -3.52 -18.87
CA SER A 697 -25.99 -3.56 -17.94
C SER A 697 -27.29 -2.95 -18.49
N ASN A 698 -27.19 -2.06 -19.47
CA ASN A 698 -28.34 -1.32 -20.01
C ASN A 698 -28.79 -1.87 -21.37
N HIS A 699 -27.84 -2.22 -22.24
CA HIS A 699 -28.08 -2.55 -23.64
C HIS A 699 -27.51 -3.91 -24.04
N GLY A 700 -26.90 -4.65 -23.11
CA GLY A 700 -26.29 -5.94 -23.38
C GLY A 700 -27.31 -6.95 -23.90
N SER A 701 -26.92 -7.73 -24.91
CA SER A 701 -27.83 -8.73 -25.49
C SER A 701 -28.18 -9.84 -24.51
N ILE A 702 -27.27 -10.19 -23.58
CA ILE A 702 -27.53 -11.18 -22.52
C ILE A 702 -28.52 -10.60 -21.52
N VAL A 703 -28.28 -9.37 -21.06
CA VAL A 703 -29.17 -8.69 -20.11
C VAL A 703 -30.58 -8.58 -20.67
N SER A 704 -30.71 -8.20 -21.94
CA SER A 704 -31.99 -8.17 -22.66
C SER A 704 -32.70 -9.53 -22.66
N ARG A 705 -31.95 -10.63 -22.82
CA ARG A 705 -32.47 -11.99 -22.83
C ARG A 705 -32.87 -12.48 -21.43
N VAL A 706 -32.06 -12.20 -20.42
CA VAL A 706 -32.35 -12.46 -19.00
C VAL A 706 -33.62 -11.73 -18.56
N ASN A 707 -33.76 -10.45 -18.93
CA ASN A 707 -34.98 -9.67 -18.67
C ASN A 707 -36.21 -10.24 -19.41
N GLY A 708 -36.01 -10.88 -20.57
CA GLY A 708 -37.05 -11.63 -21.26
C GLY A 708 -37.55 -12.84 -20.44
N PHE A 709 -36.62 -13.66 -19.92
CA PHE A 709 -36.96 -14.80 -19.08
C PHE A 709 -37.60 -14.39 -17.76
N GLN A 710 -37.09 -13.34 -17.12
CA GLN A 710 -37.66 -12.81 -15.87
C GLN A 710 -39.14 -12.43 -16.04
N ARG A 711 -39.48 -11.72 -17.13
CA ARG A 711 -40.88 -11.39 -17.46
C ARG A 711 -41.73 -12.65 -17.71
N GLN A 712 -41.17 -13.68 -18.35
CA GLN A 712 -41.88 -14.94 -18.57
C GLN A 712 -42.16 -15.69 -17.25
N ILE A 713 -41.20 -15.68 -16.32
CA ILE A 713 -41.34 -16.24 -14.98
C ILE A 713 -42.46 -15.51 -14.21
N GLU A 714 -42.47 -14.17 -14.26
CA GLU A 714 -43.51 -13.34 -13.64
C GLU A 714 -44.91 -13.63 -14.21
N LEU A 715 -45.01 -13.87 -15.53
CA LEU A 715 -46.26 -14.30 -16.15
C LEU A 715 -46.73 -15.66 -15.63
N TYR A 716 -45.83 -16.64 -15.49
CA TYR A 716 -46.17 -17.93 -14.91
C TYR A 716 -46.57 -17.82 -13.44
N ASP A 717 -45.90 -16.98 -12.65
CA ASP A 717 -46.27 -16.72 -11.25
C ASP A 717 -47.67 -16.15 -11.12
N ASN A 718 -48.03 -15.20 -11.97
CA ASN A 718 -49.39 -14.64 -12.00
C ASN A 718 -50.42 -15.69 -12.41
N GLN A 719 -50.12 -16.54 -13.41
CA GLN A 719 -51.01 -17.64 -13.81
C GLN A 719 -51.22 -18.67 -12.69
N LEU A 720 -50.15 -19.05 -12.00
CA LEU A 720 -50.21 -19.98 -10.87
C LEU A 720 -51.02 -19.40 -9.72
N LYS A 721 -50.83 -18.10 -9.41
CA LYS A 721 -51.62 -17.40 -8.39
C LYS A 721 -53.11 -17.45 -8.70
N ASP A 722 -53.49 -17.14 -9.94
CA ASP A 722 -54.90 -17.18 -10.37
C ASP A 722 -55.47 -18.60 -10.36
N LEU A 723 -54.71 -19.59 -10.82
CA LEU A 723 -55.14 -20.98 -10.85
C LEU A 723 -55.31 -21.54 -9.44
N ASN A 724 -54.38 -21.27 -8.53
CA ASN A 724 -54.47 -21.67 -7.14
C ASN A 724 -55.68 -21.01 -6.45
N ALA A 725 -55.95 -19.72 -6.70
CA ALA A 725 -57.14 -19.07 -6.18
C ALA A 725 -58.45 -19.71 -6.68
N ARG A 726 -58.49 -20.16 -7.95
CA ARG A 726 -59.63 -20.91 -8.50
C ARG A 726 -59.79 -22.29 -7.86
N LEU A 727 -58.68 -23.01 -7.65
CA LEU A 727 -58.68 -24.32 -6.98
C LEU A 727 -59.18 -24.18 -5.53
N GLU A 728 -58.77 -23.14 -4.79
CA GLU A 728 -59.29 -22.89 -3.44
C GLU A 728 -60.79 -22.58 -3.43
N LYS A 729 -61.27 -21.76 -4.37
CA LYS A 729 -62.71 -21.49 -4.51
C LYS A 729 -63.49 -22.77 -4.85
N ARG A 730 -62.93 -23.59 -5.73
CA ARG A 730 -63.52 -24.88 -6.15
C ARG A 730 -63.56 -25.87 -4.99
N ARG A 731 -62.47 -25.98 -4.21
CA ARG A 731 -62.41 -26.73 -2.95
C ARG A 731 -63.54 -26.30 -2.02
N ALA A 732 -63.70 -25.00 -1.77
CA ALA A 732 -64.76 -24.47 -0.91
C ALA A 732 -66.17 -24.81 -1.43
N GLN A 733 -66.41 -24.71 -2.74
CA GLN A 733 -67.69 -25.09 -3.35
C GLN A 733 -67.98 -26.58 -3.21
N LEU A 734 -66.99 -27.44 -3.44
CA LEU A 734 -67.14 -28.89 -3.28
C LEU A 734 -67.49 -29.21 -1.82
N TYR A 735 -66.80 -28.62 -0.84
CA TYR A 735 -67.16 -28.78 0.58
C TYR A 735 -68.61 -28.36 0.88
N GLN A 736 -69.07 -27.23 0.33
CA GLN A 736 -70.47 -26.81 0.51
C GLN A 736 -71.47 -27.81 -0.10
N GLN A 737 -71.19 -28.31 -1.31
CA GLN A 737 -72.06 -29.28 -2.00
C GLN A 737 -72.13 -30.61 -1.24
N PHE A 738 -70.98 -31.14 -0.80
CA PHE A 738 -70.94 -32.37 -0.01
C PHE A 738 -71.64 -32.20 1.35
N ASN A 739 -71.48 -31.05 2.01
CA ASN A 739 -72.20 -30.77 3.26
C ASN A 739 -73.72 -30.70 3.06
N ALA A 740 -74.20 -30.05 2.00
CA ALA A 740 -75.64 -29.98 1.69
C ALA A 740 -76.21 -31.37 1.33
N MET A 741 -75.42 -32.18 0.63
CA MET A 741 -75.77 -33.58 0.32
C MET A 741 -75.89 -34.42 1.60
N GLU A 742 -74.95 -34.32 2.53
CA GLU A 742 -75.00 -35.02 3.83
C GLU A 742 -76.22 -34.59 4.65
N GLN A 743 -76.56 -33.30 4.68
CA GLN A 743 -77.76 -32.81 5.36
C GLN A 743 -79.04 -33.37 4.73
N THR A 744 -79.11 -33.39 3.40
CA THR A 744 -80.26 -33.93 2.66
C THR A 744 -80.40 -35.44 2.89
N LEU A 745 -79.28 -36.19 2.83
CA LEU A 745 -79.25 -37.61 3.16
C LEU A 745 -79.67 -37.87 4.62
N GLY A 746 -79.27 -37.01 5.55
CA GLY A 746 -79.67 -37.08 6.95
C GLY A 746 -81.18 -36.92 7.13
N GLN A 747 -81.76 -35.92 6.45
CA GLN A 747 -83.21 -35.71 6.40
C GLN A 747 -83.94 -36.89 5.76
N LEU A 748 -83.45 -37.39 4.62
CA LEU A 748 -84.03 -38.54 3.93
C LEU A 748 -84.00 -39.80 4.79
N ARG A 749 -82.91 -40.08 5.50
CA ARG A 749 -82.86 -41.21 6.45
C ARG A 749 -83.80 -41.04 7.63
N THR A 750 -83.97 -39.82 8.12
CA THR A 750 -84.95 -39.52 9.17
C THR A 750 -86.38 -39.70 8.65
N GLN A 751 -86.65 -39.29 7.42
CA GLN A 751 -87.94 -39.47 6.76
C GLN A 751 -88.21 -40.94 6.42
N GLU A 752 -87.21 -41.70 6.00
CA GLU A 752 -87.26 -43.15 5.82
C GLU A 752 -87.55 -43.86 7.15
N SER A 753 -86.84 -43.49 8.22
CA SER A 753 -87.10 -44.01 9.56
C SER A 753 -88.52 -43.68 10.04
N TYR A 754 -88.99 -42.46 9.77
CA TYR A 754 -90.36 -42.04 10.06
C TYR A 754 -91.40 -42.86 9.27
N PHE A 755 -91.22 -43.01 7.95
CA PHE A 755 -92.11 -43.83 7.11
C PHE A 755 -92.07 -45.30 7.53
N SER A 756 -90.89 -45.84 7.83
CA SER A 756 -90.73 -47.21 8.32
C SER A 756 -91.46 -47.42 9.65
N ALA A 757 -91.36 -46.47 10.58
CA ALA A 757 -92.11 -46.51 11.83
C ALA A 757 -93.64 -46.40 11.63
N GLN A 758 -94.08 -45.57 10.67
CA GLN A 758 -95.49 -45.38 10.34
C GLN A 758 -96.09 -46.61 9.61
N VAL A 759 -95.31 -47.25 8.74
CA VAL A 759 -95.65 -48.53 8.10
C VAL A 759 -95.73 -49.65 9.15
N ALA A 760 -94.78 -49.73 10.08
CA ALA A 760 -94.83 -50.70 11.17
C ALA A 760 -96.07 -50.49 12.09
N GLN A 761 -96.48 -49.24 12.31
CA GLN A 761 -97.75 -48.95 13.00
C GLN A 761 -98.98 -49.36 12.18
N LEU A 762 -98.97 -49.17 10.86
CA LEU A 762 -100.06 -49.60 9.97
C LEU A 762 -100.18 -51.14 9.89
N ASP A 763 -99.06 -51.86 9.88
CA ASP A 763 -99.06 -53.33 9.93
C ASP A 763 -99.61 -53.84 11.26
N ASN A 764 -99.31 -53.16 12.37
CA ASN A 764 -99.90 -53.48 13.68
C ASN A 764 -101.40 -53.14 13.79
N MET A 765 -101.96 -52.27 12.95
CA MET A 765 -103.40 -51.99 12.91
C MET A 765 -104.20 -52.94 12.02
N LYS A 766 -103.55 -53.80 11.21
CA LYS A 766 -104.24 -54.85 10.43
C LYS A 766 -104.44 -56.15 11.19
N ILE A 767 -103.98 -56.23 12.44
CA ILE A 767 -104.19 -57.37 13.34
C ILE A 767 -104.91 -56.86 14.61
N SER A 768 -106.14 -56.37 14.47
CA SER A 768 -107.13 -56.37 15.55
C SER A 768 -108.54 -56.45 15.00
#